data_AF-A0A2S6HJD0-F1
#
_entry.id   AF-A0A2S6HJD0-F1
#
_cell.length_a   1.000
_cell.length_b   1.000
_cell.length_c   1.000
_cell.angle_alpha   90.00
_cell.angle_beta   90.00
_cell.angle_gamma   90.00
#
_symmetry.space_group_name_H-M   'P 1'
#
loop_
_entity.id
_entity.type
_entity.pdbx_description
1 polymer ?
#
loop_
_entity_poly.entity_id
_entity_poly.type
_entity_poly.pdbx_seq_one_letter_code
_entity_poly.pdbx_strand_id
1 'polypeptide(L)'
;MHIVKLVSAHCENFKGFKNFDVQFGNKITHIKGANGLGKSTTAELLMWVLHGVGNDLTSNPKVRREVDKVPVADVPVVGEITMMVDGKEIIAKKVQKRTIKKDSSYSDDNTYSINGVEKNLKDFIAYFDFDFDDLLMCMNIGAFLAKKPKDMRDFLFKLPQDITINDIVSKYPEFAELVPLLEKYDVEEISSMNKASVTKLNKEIAGYPGRIDEVNRQIVKDVDTAELELQKNEMQRQIAGIEKQEEDSLAQSKQFDSMSKDIMDLQFKRSGIEQAANATLVEQKREIQKRIDEAEIQFRQAMNNSSMAEMDKQRVLESIERKKEHKASLLEEYTNTSKRVFPQYVPLPMLGSAVFVCPTCGQDLPEDIKIQKQEQYEVNSQKHLAKYENDKKEWEQQRVDLLTTISEKGRTLKTEIEQLEIKELPEIEKRIKFSNEQKVVANGAKNKAMDELNALPGQVDLSDNQEYEALCQEILKKEEALRSANTGADYRATLRLQKAELQAELDSVKEKISRTAKNVELEERLSFLRNEQLQKEQSKADCEKILDLLDQLDQRKNELLVDSINSHFGGRVTWDLFAFAKNGGYKKDYCVPRIDGFEIHDNTANHGRKIEAMMIIALTIQKIVGIQCPVILDDGESLDPWRLPVCESQLIVMSRADNKELMVEVA
;
A
#
# COMPACT_ATOMS: atom_id res chain seq x y z
N MET A 1 -13.84 -6.18 54.84
CA MET A 1 -15.11 -6.42 54.13
C MET A 1 -15.91 -5.14 54.25
N HIS A 2 -16.21 -4.50 53.12
CA HIS A 2 -17.04 -3.30 53.05
C HIS A 2 -18.51 -3.70 52.97
N ILE A 3 -19.40 -2.94 53.61
CA ILE A 3 -20.84 -3.18 53.59
C ILE A 3 -21.53 -1.94 53.01
N VAL A 4 -22.20 -2.11 51.88
CA VAL A 4 -22.97 -1.09 51.18
C VAL A 4 -24.45 -1.48 51.22
N LYS A 5 -25.31 -0.58 51.66
CA LYS A 5 -26.77 -0.74 51.62
C LYS A 5 -27.42 0.50 51.04
N LEU A 6 -28.37 0.32 50.12
CA LEU A 6 -29.20 1.43 49.65
C LEU A 6 -30.31 1.69 50.65
N VAL A 7 -30.57 2.97 50.91
CA VAL A 7 -31.67 3.47 51.74
C VAL A 7 -32.76 4.00 50.82
N SER A 8 -32.41 4.90 49.92
CA SER A 8 -33.36 5.51 48.98
C SER A 8 -32.67 5.95 47.70
N ALA A 9 -33.47 6.15 46.64
CA ALA A 9 -33.04 6.83 45.44
C ALA A 9 -34.12 7.81 44.95
N HIS A 10 -33.67 8.91 44.38
CA HIS A 10 -34.50 9.96 43.82
C HIS A 10 -33.99 10.32 42.41
N CYS A 11 -34.91 10.62 41.49
CA CYS A 11 -34.54 11.17 40.20
C CYS A 11 -35.50 12.22 39.67
N GLU A 12 -34.96 13.18 38.91
CA GLU A 12 -35.69 14.21 38.20
C GLU A 12 -35.36 14.16 36.71
N ASN A 13 -36.37 14.26 35.86
CA ASN A 13 -36.27 14.24 34.39
C ASN A 13 -35.46 13.04 33.84
N PHE A 14 -35.58 11.89 34.49
CA PHE A 14 -34.84 10.67 34.17
C PHE A 14 -35.73 9.65 33.47
N LYS A 15 -35.43 9.36 32.21
CA LYS A 15 -36.18 8.44 31.33
C LYS A 15 -37.69 8.68 31.36
N GLY A 16 -38.50 7.72 31.81
CA GLY A 16 -39.96 7.89 31.87
C GLY A 16 -40.41 8.86 32.97
N PHE A 17 -39.58 9.13 33.97
CA PHE A 17 -39.98 9.83 35.19
C PHE A 17 -39.69 11.31 35.14
N LYS A 18 -40.73 12.13 35.39
CA LYS A 18 -40.55 13.56 35.67
C LYS A 18 -39.88 13.73 37.04
N ASN A 19 -40.43 13.08 38.06
CA ASN A 19 -39.87 12.91 39.40
C ASN A 19 -40.23 11.49 39.87
N PHE A 20 -39.31 10.81 40.54
CA PHE A 20 -39.55 9.48 41.11
C PHE A 20 -38.69 9.24 42.35
N ASP A 21 -39.30 8.68 43.38
CA ASP A 21 -38.71 8.36 44.67
C ASP A 21 -38.93 6.89 44.98
N VAL A 22 -37.89 6.21 45.46
CA VAL A 22 -37.94 4.81 45.90
C VAL A 22 -37.21 4.63 47.22
N GLN A 23 -37.80 3.83 48.11
CA GLN A 23 -37.21 3.41 49.38
C GLN A 23 -36.86 1.93 49.29
N PHE A 24 -35.68 1.55 49.76
CA PHE A 24 -35.19 0.17 49.71
C PHE A 24 -35.29 -0.51 51.09
N GLY A 25 -35.74 -1.75 51.10
CA GLY A 25 -35.81 -2.61 52.27
C GLY A 25 -34.44 -3.12 52.73
N ASN A 26 -34.35 -3.62 53.96
CA ASN A 26 -33.09 -4.09 54.54
C ASN A 26 -32.59 -5.40 53.92
N LYS A 27 -33.50 -6.25 53.41
CA LYS A 27 -33.15 -7.54 52.80
C LYS A 27 -33.57 -7.62 51.35
N ILE A 28 -34.86 -7.42 51.06
CA ILE A 28 -35.36 -7.52 49.69
C ILE A 28 -36.33 -6.40 49.38
N THR A 29 -36.20 -5.83 48.20
CA THR A 29 -37.11 -4.82 47.65
C THR A 29 -37.66 -5.33 46.34
N HIS A 30 -38.98 -5.50 46.27
CA HIS A 30 -39.67 -5.83 45.03
C HIS A 30 -40.23 -4.57 44.38
N ILE A 31 -39.85 -4.33 43.14
CA ILE A 31 -40.40 -3.26 42.30
C ILE A 31 -41.29 -3.91 41.24
N LYS A 32 -42.60 -3.81 41.43
CA LYS A 32 -43.61 -4.56 40.67
C LYS A 32 -44.47 -3.63 39.81
N GLY A 33 -44.90 -4.13 38.65
CA GLY A 33 -45.85 -3.44 37.79
C GLY A 33 -45.90 -3.96 36.36
N ALA A 34 -46.86 -3.48 35.58
CA ALA A 34 -46.98 -3.80 34.16
C ALA A 34 -45.76 -3.33 33.33
N ASN A 35 -45.65 -3.83 32.10
CA ASN A 35 -44.58 -3.44 31.19
C ASN A 35 -44.71 -1.96 30.79
N GLY A 36 -43.58 -1.27 30.69
CA GLY A 36 -43.55 0.16 30.35
C GLY A 36 -43.75 1.13 31.52
N LEU A 37 -44.00 0.66 32.76
CA LEU A 37 -44.16 1.54 33.93
C LEU A 37 -42.85 2.03 34.56
N GLY A 38 -41.69 1.70 33.98
CA GLY A 38 -40.39 2.19 34.45
C GLY A 38 -39.72 1.37 35.56
N LYS A 39 -40.04 0.07 35.70
CA LYS A 39 -39.35 -0.84 36.64
C LYS A 39 -37.81 -0.81 36.45
N SER A 40 -37.36 -1.12 35.24
CA SER A 40 -35.95 -1.16 34.85
C SER A 40 -35.27 0.21 34.94
N THR A 41 -36.03 1.30 34.84
CA THR A 41 -35.53 2.67 35.07
C THR A 41 -34.90 2.82 36.45
N THR A 42 -35.37 2.07 37.46
CA THR A 42 -34.77 2.09 38.81
C THR A 42 -33.38 1.44 38.81
N ALA A 43 -33.19 0.31 38.12
CA ALA A 43 -31.87 -0.32 37.97
C ALA A 43 -30.91 0.63 37.24
N GLU A 44 -31.40 1.22 36.15
CA GLU A 44 -30.64 2.16 35.36
C GLU A 44 -30.24 3.43 36.11
N LEU A 45 -31.11 3.94 36.99
CA LEU A 45 -30.77 5.07 37.87
C LEU A 45 -29.57 4.72 38.75
N LEU A 46 -29.60 3.54 39.40
CA LEU A 46 -28.52 3.08 40.28
C LEU A 46 -27.20 2.92 39.53
N MET A 47 -27.24 2.24 38.38
CA MET A 47 -26.07 2.01 37.52
C MET A 47 -25.51 3.31 36.94
N TRP A 48 -26.38 4.24 36.54
CA TRP A 48 -25.96 5.50 35.94
C TRP A 48 -25.34 6.47 36.94
N VAL A 49 -25.89 6.58 38.15
CA VAL A 49 -25.36 7.47 39.19
C VAL A 49 -23.99 6.98 39.68
N LEU A 50 -23.87 5.69 40.00
CA LEU A 50 -22.64 5.14 40.59
C LEU A 50 -21.57 4.83 39.54
N HIS A 51 -21.94 4.23 38.41
CA HIS A 51 -20.98 3.69 37.44
C HIS A 51 -21.00 4.39 36.08
N GLY A 52 -22.01 5.23 35.81
CA GLY A 52 -22.14 5.92 34.52
C GLY A 52 -22.50 5.03 33.34
N VAL A 53 -22.96 3.81 33.61
CA VAL A 53 -23.40 2.83 32.61
C VAL A 53 -24.90 2.58 32.71
N GLY A 54 -25.50 2.05 31.64
CA GLY A 54 -26.84 1.49 31.67
C GLY A 54 -26.88 0.18 32.46
N ASN A 55 -28.09 -0.33 32.74
CA ASN A 55 -28.23 -1.64 33.38
C ASN A 55 -27.74 -2.79 32.48
N ASP A 56 -27.72 -2.56 31.16
CA ASP A 56 -27.12 -3.41 30.13
C ASP A 56 -25.61 -3.18 29.94
N LEU A 57 -24.98 -2.41 30.84
CA LEU A 57 -23.56 -2.05 30.83
C LEU A 57 -23.14 -1.12 29.68
N THR A 58 -24.10 -0.54 28.94
CA THR A 58 -23.78 0.45 27.91
C THR A 58 -23.18 1.70 28.53
N SER A 59 -22.03 2.14 28.03
CA SER A 59 -21.39 3.37 28.49
C SER A 59 -22.19 4.60 28.05
N ASN A 60 -22.38 5.56 28.96
CA ASN A 60 -23.12 6.81 28.70
C ASN A 60 -24.53 6.58 28.13
N PRO A 61 -25.41 5.88 28.87
CA PRO A 61 -26.77 5.59 28.40
C PRO A 61 -27.57 6.89 28.20
N LYS A 62 -28.59 6.82 27.34
CA LYS A 62 -29.56 7.92 27.18
C LYS A 62 -30.49 7.95 28.39
N VAL A 63 -30.28 8.93 29.27
CA VAL A 63 -31.01 9.05 30.54
C VAL A 63 -32.02 10.20 30.58
N ARG A 64 -31.93 11.14 29.64
CA ARG A 64 -32.84 12.30 29.59
C ARG A 64 -34.27 11.85 29.30
N ARG A 65 -35.22 12.41 30.05
CA ARG A 65 -36.65 12.17 29.83
C ARG A 65 -37.09 12.60 28.43
N GLU A 66 -37.92 11.75 27.83
CA GLU A 66 -38.56 12.01 26.54
C GLU A 66 -40.08 12.05 26.70
N VAL A 67 -40.73 12.98 26.01
CA VAL A 67 -42.19 13.06 25.84
C VAL A 67 -42.46 12.99 24.35
N ASP A 68 -43.30 12.06 23.92
CA ASP A 68 -43.57 11.81 22.49
C ASP A 68 -42.30 11.64 21.64
N LYS A 69 -41.28 10.97 22.22
CA LYS A 69 -39.94 10.73 21.64
C LYS A 69 -39.10 12.00 21.42
N VAL A 70 -39.49 13.11 22.06
CA VAL A 70 -38.73 14.36 22.06
C VAL A 70 -38.08 14.55 23.44
N PRO A 71 -36.75 14.69 23.53
CA PRO A 71 -36.08 14.98 24.78
C PRO A 71 -36.56 16.28 25.40
N VAL A 72 -36.89 16.26 26.69
CA VAL A 72 -37.27 17.47 27.42
C VAL A 72 -36.05 18.39 27.52
N ALA A 73 -36.16 19.54 26.85
CA ALA A 73 -35.14 20.58 26.83
C ALA A 73 -35.13 21.38 28.15
N ASP A 74 -34.04 22.10 28.38
CA ASP A 74 -33.92 23.15 29.41
C ASP A 74 -34.13 22.71 30.88
N VAL A 75 -34.03 21.41 31.15
CA VAL A 75 -34.02 20.85 32.51
C VAL A 75 -32.82 19.92 32.72
N PRO A 76 -32.14 19.97 33.88
CA PRO A 76 -31.12 18.98 34.21
C PRO A 76 -31.77 17.61 34.47
N VAL A 77 -31.02 16.55 34.17
CA VAL A 77 -31.35 15.19 34.64
C VAL A 77 -30.64 15.01 35.98
N VAL A 78 -31.37 14.60 37.01
CA VAL A 78 -30.84 14.43 38.36
C VAL A 78 -31.05 12.99 38.81
N GLY A 79 -30.01 12.39 39.37
CA GLY A 79 -30.10 11.14 40.12
C GLY A 79 -29.38 11.29 41.44
N GLU A 80 -30.02 10.85 42.52
CA GLU A 80 -29.50 10.93 43.88
C GLU A 80 -29.77 9.60 44.59
N ILE A 81 -28.75 9.08 45.29
CA ILE A 81 -28.80 7.80 45.98
C ILE A 81 -28.31 8.03 47.41
N THR A 82 -29.14 7.67 48.37
CA THR A 82 -28.75 7.60 49.78
C THR A 82 -28.38 6.17 50.12
N MET A 83 -27.16 5.98 50.63
CA MET A 83 -26.62 4.67 50.97
C MET A 83 -25.88 4.70 52.31
N MET A 84 -25.89 3.57 53.00
CA MET A 84 -25.05 3.30 54.16
C MET A 84 -23.81 2.55 53.68
N VAL A 85 -22.62 3.12 53.85
CA VAL A 85 -21.34 2.48 53.58
C VAL A 85 -20.59 2.34 54.89
N ASP A 86 -20.32 1.10 55.31
CA ASP A 86 -19.62 0.78 56.56
C ASP A 86 -20.23 1.49 57.79
N GLY A 87 -21.56 1.62 57.80
CA GLY A 87 -22.31 2.27 58.88
C GLY A 87 -22.39 3.80 58.78
N LYS A 88 -21.82 4.42 57.74
CA LYS A 88 -21.89 5.86 57.48
C LYS A 88 -22.91 6.16 56.38
N GLU A 89 -23.80 7.11 56.63
CA GLU A 89 -24.73 7.62 55.62
C GLU A 89 -24.01 8.52 54.60
N ILE A 90 -24.23 8.23 53.32
CA ILE A 90 -23.66 8.94 52.18
C ILE A 90 -24.78 9.20 51.17
N ILE A 91 -24.85 10.44 50.70
CA ILE A 91 -25.71 10.88 49.60
C ILE A 91 -24.83 11.10 48.37
N ALA A 92 -24.92 10.20 47.40
CA ALA A 92 -24.25 10.33 46.12
C ALA A 92 -25.21 10.90 45.08
N LYS A 93 -24.81 11.97 44.41
CA LYS A 93 -25.64 12.66 43.42
C LYS A 93 -24.90 12.84 42.11
N LYS A 94 -25.62 12.64 41.01
CA LYS A 94 -25.17 12.91 39.65
C LYS A 94 -26.19 13.80 38.94
N VAL A 95 -25.69 14.87 38.32
CA VAL A 95 -26.51 15.81 37.55
C VAL A 95 -25.96 15.90 36.14
N GLN A 96 -26.82 15.72 35.13
CA GLN A 96 -26.46 15.89 33.72
C GLN A 96 -27.14 17.13 33.16
N LYS A 97 -26.33 18.10 32.74
CA LYS A 97 -26.76 19.35 32.11
C LYS A 97 -26.51 19.26 30.60
N ARG A 98 -27.52 19.62 29.81
CA ARG A 98 -27.36 19.72 28.35
C ARG A 98 -26.99 21.13 27.96
N THR A 99 -25.89 21.27 27.24
CA THR A 99 -25.48 22.54 26.63
C THR A 99 -25.74 22.45 25.13
N ILE A 100 -26.62 23.31 24.61
CA ILE A 100 -26.87 23.43 23.16
C ILE A 100 -25.82 24.38 22.56
N LYS A 101 -25.09 23.92 21.56
CA LYS A 101 -24.08 24.70 20.83
C LYS A 101 -24.73 25.51 19.72
N LYS A 102 -23.98 26.49 19.19
CA LYS A 102 -24.46 27.41 18.13
C LYS A 102 -24.87 26.70 16.83
N ASP A 103 -24.32 25.51 16.57
CA ASP A 103 -24.61 24.66 15.42
C ASP A 103 -25.77 23.68 15.66
N SER A 104 -26.56 23.88 16.73
CA SER A 104 -27.66 23.00 17.16
C SER A 104 -27.23 21.61 17.63
N SER A 105 -25.93 21.31 17.69
CA SER A 105 -25.42 20.12 18.39
C SER A 105 -25.49 20.31 19.91
N TYR A 106 -25.37 19.24 20.69
CA TYR A 106 -25.42 19.31 22.15
C TYR A 106 -24.24 18.58 22.81
N SER A 107 -23.87 19.01 24.01
CA SER A 107 -23.07 18.23 24.97
C SER A 107 -23.91 17.95 26.21
N ASP A 108 -23.74 16.75 26.78
CA ASP A 108 -24.32 16.39 28.06
C ASP A 108 -23.18 16.27 29.08
N ASP A 109 -23.07 17.27 29.95
CA ASP A 109 -21.99 17.39 30.94
C ASP A 109 -22.49 16.89 32.30
N ASN A 110 -21.72 15.98 32.92
CA ASN A 110 -22.06 15.38 34.21
C ASN A 110 -21.29 16.07 35.35
N THR A 111 -22.00 16.47 36.41
CA THR A 111 -21.41 16.89 37.68
C THR A 111 -21.78 15.89 38.78
N TYR A 112 -20.85 15.63 39.69
CA TYR A 112 -21.02 14.68 40.79
C TYR A 112 -20.96 15.42 42.12
N SER A 113 -21.69 14.95 43.13
CA SER A 113 -21.50 15.42 44.50
C SER A 113 -21.70 14.32 45.52
N ILE A 114 -21.03 14.48 46.66
CA ILE A 114 -21.12 13.59 47.83
C ILE A 114 -21.48 14.45 49.03
N ASN A 115 -22.60 14.14 49.68
CA ASN A 115 -23.13 14.91 50.83
C ASN A 115 -23.23 16.42 50.54
N GLY A 116 -23.63 16.77 49.31
CA GLY A 116 -23.78 18.15 48.85
C GLY A 116 -22.49 18.84 48.38
N VAL A 117 -21.32 18.21 48.51
CA VAL A 117 -20.04 18.78 48.03
C VAL A 117 -19.73 18.29 46.62
N GLU A 118 -19.57 19.21 45.66
CA GLU A 118 -19.23 18.87 44.27
C GLU A 118 -17.86 18.18 44.15
N LYS A 119 -17.78 17.21 43.24
CA LYS A 119 -16.62 16.37 42.94
C LYS A 119 -16.49 16.19 41.42
N ASN A 120 -15.26 16.07 40.94
CA ASN A 120 -15.03 15.48 39.63
C ASN A 120 -15.20 13.94 39.72
N LEU A 121 -15.29 13.25 38.57
CA LEU A 121 -15.50 11.80 38.54
C LEU A 121 -14.41 11.02 39.30
N LYS A 122 -13.14 11.44 39.18
CA LYS A 122 -12.01 10.78 39.84
C LYS A 122 -12.14 10.86 41.36
N ASP A 123 -12.44 12.05 41.89
CA ASP A 123 -12.60 12.28 43.33
C ASP A 123 -13.90 11.69 43.88
N PHE A 124 -14.93 11.54 43.03
CA PHE A 124 -16.15 10.81 43.37
C PHE A 124 -15.87 9.32 43.57
N ILE A 125 -15.15 8.69 42.63
CA ILE A 125 -14.75 7.28 42.73
C ILE A 125 -13.79 7.07 43.91
N ALA A 126 -12.76 7.91 44.03
CA ALA A 126 -11.74 7.80 45.08
C ALA A 126 -12.25 8.10 46.50
N TYR A 127 -13.50 8.57 46.65
CA TYR A 127 -14.10 8.78 47.96
C TYR A 127 -14.37 7.46 48.71
N PHE A 128 -14.59 6.37 47.97
CA PHE A 128 -14.91 5.07 48.54
C PHE A 128 -13.63 4.22 48.62
N ASP A 129 -13.46 3.50 49.74
CA ASP A 129 -12.28 2.67 49.99
C ASP A 129 -12.34 1.29 49.30
N PHE A 130 -13.16 1.15 48.26
CA PHE A 130 -13.30 -0.05 47.45
C PHE A 130 -13.32 0.29 45.95
N ASP A 131 -12.95 -0.70 45.13
CA ASP A 131 -12.89 -0.52 43.68
C ASP A 131 -14.31 -0.48 43.04
N PHE A 132 -14.53 0.44 42.11
CA PHE A 132 -15.84 0.65 41.47
C PHE A 132 -16.15 -0.38 40.38
N ASP A 133 -15.14 -1.00 39.76
CA ASP A 133 -15.34 -2.14 38.85
C ASP A 133 -15.71 -3.38 39.65
N ASP A 134 -15.06 -3.61 40.81
CA ASP A 134 -15.46 -4.63 41.78
C ASP A 134 -16.89 -4.41 42.28
N LEU A 135 -17.25 -3.18 42.66
CA LEU A 135 -18.62 -2.83 43.06
C LEU A 135 -19.62 -3.12 41.92
N LEU A 136 -19.29 -2.77 40.67
CA LEU A 136 -20.17 -3.03 39.52
C LEU A 136 -20.42 -4.53 39.32
N MET A 137 -19.37 -5.35 39.39
CA MET A 137 -19.46 -6.81 39.30
C MET A 137 -20.28 -7.44 40.44
N CYS A 138 -20.30 -6.78 41.60
CA CYS A 138 -21.07 -7.19 42.76
C CYS A 138 -22.53 -6.77 42.69
N MET A 139 -22.84 -5.61 42.09
CA MET A 139 -24.20 -5.05 42.03
C MET A 139 -24.99 -5.51 40.80
N ASN A 140 -24.35 -5.64 39.64
CA ASN A 140 -24.99 -6.03 38.38
C ASN A 140 -24.69 -7.50 38.08
N ILE A 141 -25.76 -8.32 37.97
CA ILE A 141 -25.64 -9.77 37.78
C ILE A 141 -24.93 -10.15 36.47
N GLY A 142 -24.97 -9.31 35.44
CA GLY A 142 -24.33 -9.55 34.14
C GLY A 142 -22.89 -9.02 34.02
N ALA A 143 -22.43 -8.16 34.94
CA ALA A 143 -21.17 -7.43 34.79
C ALA A 143 -19.93 -8.33 34.71
N PHE A 144 -19.87 -9.40 35.51
CA PHE A 144 -18.72 -10.32 35.45
C PHE A 144 -18.64 -11.06 34.11
N LEU A 145 -19.79 -11.54 33.61
CA LEU A 145 -19.87 -12.30 32.37
C LEU A 145 -19.67 -11.45 31.10
N ALA A 146 -19.64 -10.12 31.25
CA ALA A 146 -19.30 -9.22 30.16
C ALA A 146 -17.78 -9.05 29.96
N LYS A 147 -16.95 -9.53 30.90
CA LYS A 147 -15.48 -9.48 30.79
C LYS A 147 -14.96 -10.53 29.80
N LYS A 148 -13.72 -10.35 29.34
CA LYS A 148 -13.07 -11.34 28.47
C LYS A 148 -12.82 -12.63 29.26
N PRO A 149 -12.86 -13.81 28.60
CA PRO A 149 -12.53 -15.07 29.26
C PRO A 149 -11.21 -15.09 30.02
N LYS A 150 -10.14 -14.46 29.49
CA LYS A 150 -8.86 -14.29 30.19
C LYS A 150 -9.04 -13.53 31.52
N ASP A 151 -9.70 -12.37 31.48
CA ASP A 151 -9.91 -11.52 32.65
C ASP A 151 -10.77 -12.22 33.73
N MET A 152 -11.83 -12.93 33.31
CA MET A 152 -12.65 -13.76 34.21
C MET A 152 -11.80 -14.86 34.86
N ARG A 153 -10.99 -15.55 34.07
CA ARG A 153 -10.15 -16.65 34.53
C ARG A 153 -9.08 -16.19 35.51
N ASP A 154 -8.38 -15.10 35.21
CA ASP A 154 -7.39 -14.49 36.10
C ASP A 154 -8.03 -14.04 37.42
N PHE A 155 -9.26 -13.52 37.36
CA PHE A 155 -10.03 -13.18 38.56
C PHE A 155 -10.37 -14.41 39.40
N LEU A 156 -10.85 -15.49 38.76
CA LEU A 156 -11.19 -16.75 39.45
C LEU A 156 -9.96 -17.42 40.09
N PHE A 157 -8.77 -17.27 39.50
CA PHE A 157 -7.53 -17.79 40.10
C PHE A 157 -7.10 -17.09 41.39
N LYS A 158 -7.76 -15.99 41.79
CA LYS A 158 -7.58 -15.37 43.11
C LYS A 158 -8.30 -16.11 44.24
N LEU A 159 -9.22 -17.03 43.91
CA LEU A 159 -10.03 -17.77 44.89
C LEU A 159 -9.24 -18.82 45.69
N PRO A 160 -8.44 -19.70 45.08
CA PRO A 160 -7.77 -20.78 45.80
C PRO A 160 -6.60 -20.26 46.65
N GLN A 161 -6.29 -20.94 47.75
CA GLN A 161 -5.07 -20.68 48.51
C GLN A 161 -3.82 -21.21 47.76
N ASP A 162 -2.86 -20.31 47.52
CA ASP A 162 -1.42 -20.53 47.29
C ASP A 162 -1.01 -21.83 46.56
N ILE A 163 -1.41 -21.99 45.29
CA ILE A 163 -0.66 -22.85 44.36
C ILE A 163 -0.04 -21.95 43.29
N THR A 164 1.24 -21.64 43.48
CA THR A 164 2.01 -20.86 42.50
C THR A 164 2.48 -21.77 41.36
N ILE A 165 2.84 -21.14 40.24
CA ILE A 165 3.46 -21.85 39.12
C ILE A 165 4.75 -22.56 39.55
N ASN A 166 5.54 -21.92 40.42
CA ASN A 166 6.78 -22.49 40.95
C ASN A 166 6.54 -23.74 41.80
N ASP A 167 5.43 -23.79 42.55
CA ASP A 167 5.05 -24.98 43.31
C ASP A 167 4.71 -26.16 42.40
N ILE A 168 4.02 -25.89 41.29
CA ILE A 168 3.65 -26.91 40.30
C ILE A 168 4.92 -27.44 39.62
N VAL A 169 5.76 -26.56 39.09
CA VAL A 169 6.97 -26.95 38.35
C VAL A 169 7.97 -27.70 39.24
N SER A 170 8.07 -27.34 40.53
CA SER A 170 8.93 -28.04 41.49
C SER A 170 8.39 -29.42 41.90
N LYS A 171 7.07 -29.61 41.85
CA LYS A 171 6.40 -30.84 42.29
C LYS A 171 6.27 -31.89 41.18
N TYR A 172 6.20 -31.46 39.92
CA TYR A 172 5.90 -32.30 38.77
C TYR A 172 7.12 -32.40 37.84
N PRO A 173 7.85 -33.55 37.83
CA PRO A 173 9.10 -33.71 37.09
C PRO A 173 8.99 -33.50 35.58
N GLU A 174 7.80 -33.66 35.00
CA GLU A 174 7.55 -33.37 33.58
C GLU A 174 7.88 -31.92 33.18
N PHE A 175 7.87 -30.98 34.14
CA PHE A 175 8.18 -29.56 33.89
C PHE A 175 9.62 -29.18 34.25
N ALA A 176 10.51 -30.13 34.54
CA ALA A 176 11.88 -29.84 34.97
C ALA A 176 12.67 -28.94 34.00
N GLU A 177 12.40 -29.04 32.69
CA GLU A 177 13.02 -28.20 31.66
C GLU A 177 12.59 -26.73 31.72
N LEU A 178 11.44 -26.43 32.33
CA LEU A 178 10.95 -25.06 32.52
C LEU A 178 11.57 -24.36 33.74
N VAL A 179 12.06 -25.11 34.73
CA VAL A 179 12.67 -24.56 35.96
C VAL A 179 13.73 -23.48 35.66
N PRO A 180 14.81 -23.77 34.88
CA PRO A 180 15.86 -22.78 34.64
C PRO A 180 15.41 -21.57 33.81
N LEU A 181 14.29 -21.70 33.09
CA LEU A 181 13.69 -20.60 32.33
C LEU A 181 12.87 -19.69 33.25
N LEU A 182 12.07 -20.30 34.14
CA LEU A 182 11.20 -19.61 35.10
C LEU A 182 11.96 -18.90 36.22
N GLU A 183 13.22 -19.28 36.47
CA GLU A 183 14.13 -18.51 37.33
C GLU A 183 14.50 -17.13 36.75
N LYS A 184 14.38 -16.95 35.43
CA LYS A 184 14.87 -15.75 34.71
C LYS A 184 13.75 -14.94 34.06
N TYR A 185 12.69 -15.61 33.65
CA TYR A 185 11.63 -15.06 32.81
C TYR A 185 10.27 -15.55 33.31
N ASP A 186 9.22 -14.77 33.06
CA ASP A 186 7.86 -15.25 33.32
C ASP A 186 7.35 -16.18 32.19
N VAL A 187 6.21 -16.83 32.42
CA VAL A 187 5.58 -17.76 31.46
C VAL A 187 5.23 -17.07 30.13
N GLU A 188 4.80 -15.80 30.16
CA GLU A 188 4.42 -15.05 28.96
C GLU A 188 5.66 -14.66 28.13
N GLU A 189 6.76 -14.30 28.78
CA GLU A 189 8.07 -14.03 28.17
C GLU A 189 8.64 -15.28 27.52
N ILE A 190 8.69 -16.41 28.23
CA ILE A 190 9.20 -17.69 27.68
C ILE A 190 8.38 -18.11 26.45
N SER A 191 7.05 -18.01 26.54
CA SER A 191 6.13 -18.28 25.43
C SER A 191 6.43 -17.38 24.22
N SER A 192 6.61 -16.08 24.45
CA SER A 192 6.87 -15.10 23.39
C SER A 192 8.22 -15.32 22.71
N MET A 193 9.27 -15.58 23.49
CA MET A 193 10.63 -15.85 22.99
C MET A 193 10.67 -17.10 22.11
N ASN A 194 10.01 -18.19 22.53
CA ASN A 194 9.98 -19.44 21.77
C ASN A 194 9.13 -19.30 20.51
N LYS A 195 7.97 -18.62 20.55
CA LYS A 195 7.17 -18.34 19.34
C LYS A 195 7.92 -17.51 18.30
N ALA A 196 8.68 -16.50 18.76
CA ALA A 196 9.52 -15.70 17.88
C ALA A 196 10.64 -16.55 17.24
N SER A 197 11.27 -17.41 18.03
CA SER A 197 12.33 -18.33 17.59
C SER A 197 11.80 -19.34 16.57
N VAL A 198 10.65 -19.98 16.81
CA VAL A 198 9.98 -20.87 15.85
C VAL A 198 9.66 -20.15 14.54
N THR A 199 9.15 -18.93 14.61
CA THR A 199 8.84 -18.12 13.42
C THR A 199 10.11 -17.83 12.60
N LYS A 200 11.20 -17.46 13.28
CA LYS A 200 12.50 -17.21 12.63
C LYS A 200 13.06 -18.48 12.00
N LEU A 201 13.10 -19.58 12.75
CA LEU A 201 13.62 -20.86 12.29
C LEU A 201 12.81 -21.41 11.10
N ASN A 202 11.48 -21.31 11.12
CA ASN A 202 10.64 -21.70 9.97
C ASN A 202 11.03 -20.96 8.68
N LYS A 203 11.29 -19.64 8.77
CA LYS A 203 11.73 -18.86 7.60
C LYS A 203 13.11 -19.30 7.12
N GLU A 204 14.03 -19.57 8.03
CA GLU A 204 15.37 -20.04 7.68
C GLU A 204 15.33 -21.44 7.04
N ILE A 205 14.58 -22.38 7.63
CA ILE A 205 14.40 -23.75 7.13
C ILE A 205 13.79 -23.74 5.72
N ALA A 206 12.78 -22.90 5.47
CA ALA A 206 12.12 -22.81 4.17
C ALA A 206 13.07 -22.46 3.00
N GLY A 207 14.22 -21.82 3.27
CA GLY A 207 15.23 -21.51 2.27
C GLY A 207 16.16 -22.68 1.90
N TYR A 208 16.24 -23.74 2.72
CA TYR A 208 17.16 -24.85 2.48
C TYR A 208 16.79 -25.73 1.28
N PRO A 209 15.51 -26.10 1.04
CA PRO A 209 15.15 -26.93 -0.11
C PRO A 209 15.64 -26.34 -1.44
N GLY A 210 15.48 -25.03 -1.65
CA GLY A 210 15.95 -24.35 -2.85
C GLY A 210 17.47 -24.35 -2.98
N ARG A 211 18.20 -24.07 -1.89
CA ARG A 211 19.68 -24.09 -1.86
C ARG A 211 20.25 -25.49 -2.07
N ILE A 212 19.60 -26.52 -1.52
CA ILE A 212 20.01 -27.92 -1.72
C ILE A 212 19.74 -28.34 -3.17
N ASP A 213 18.57 -28.01 -3.73
CA ASP A 213 18.26 -28.34 -5.13
C ASP A 213 19.22 -27.67 -6.12
N GLU A 214 19.56 -26.39 -5.88
CA GLU A 214 20.54 -25.65 -6.69
C GLU A 214 21.91 -26.34 -6.75
N VAL A 215 22.43 -26.80 -5.61
CA VAL A 215 23.71 -27.52 -5.55
C VAL A 215 23.58 -28.92 -6.16
N ASN A 216 22.47 -29.62 -5.88
CA ASN A 216 22.23 -30.97 -6.37
C ASN A 216 22.11 -31.03 -7.90
N ARG A 217 21.57 -30.00 -8.56
CA ARG A 217 21.53 -29.89 -10.03
C ARG A 217 22.90 -29.70 -10.68
N GLN A 218 23.90 -29.25 -9.94
CA GLN A 218 25.26 -29.06 -10.44
C GLN A 218 26.08 -30.35 -10.39
N ILE A 219 25.67 -31.34 -9.60
CA ILE A 219 26.35 -32.63 -9.47
C ILE A 219 26.06 -33.48 -10.72
N VAL A 220 27.13 -33.89 -11.41
CA VAL A 220 27.02 -34.82 -12.55
C VAL A 220 27.04 -36.25 -12.01
N LYS A 221 25.93 -36.98 -12.15
CA LYS A 221 25.79 -38.37 -11.67
C LYS A 221 26.23 -39.40 -12.73
N ASP A 222 26.54 -40.60 -12.26
CA ASP A 222 26.76 -41.80 -13.09
C ASP A 222 27.88 -41.64 -14.13
N VAL A 223 29.00 -41.03 -13.73
CA VAL A 223 30.19 -40.86 -14.57
C VAL A 223 31.32 -41.72 -14.03
N ASP A 224 31.71 -42.75 -14.78
CA ASP A 224 32.95 -43.48 -14.55
C ASP A 224 34.14 -42.61 -15.02
N THR A 225 34.77 -41.95 -14.06
CA THR A 225 35.91 -41.07 -14.31
C THR A 225 37.12 -41.82 -14.87
N ALA A 226 37.30 -43.08 -14.50
CA ALA A 226 38.39 -43.91 -15.02
C ALA A 226 38.14 -44.27 -16.50
N GLU A 227 36.90 -44.58 -16.86
CA GLU A 227 36.54 -44.85 -18.25
C GLU A 227 36.66 -43.61 -19.14
N LEU A 228 36.26 -42.43 -18.66
CA LEU A 228 36.45 -41.17 -19.41
C LEU A 228 37.92 -40.81 -19.60
N GLU A 229 38.79 -41.04 -18.61
CA GLU A 229 40.23 -40.84 -18.77
C GLU A 229 40.86 -41.81 -19.79
N LEU A 230 40.41 -43.07 -19.81
CA LEU A 230 40.83 -44.03 -20.82
C LEU A 230 40.41 -43.61 -22.24
N GLN A 231 39.16 -43.16 -22.40
CA GLN A 231 38.64 -42.64 -23.68
C GLN A 231 39.44 -41.43 -24.17
N LYS A 232 39.73 -40.46 -23.27
CA LYS A 232 40.57 -39.29 -23.57
C LYS A 232 41.95 -39.71 -24.10
N ASN A 233 42.61 -40.64 -23.42
CA ASN A 233 43.96 -41.10 -23.79
C ASN A 233 43.98 -41.89 -25.10
N GLU A 234 42.90 -42.61 -25.41
CA GLU A 234 42.75 -43.33 -26.67
C GLU A 234 42.50 -42.36 -27.85
N MET A 235 41.60 -41.40 -27.70
CA MET A 235 41.35 -40.37 -28.72
C MET A 235 42.61 -39.53 -29.02
N GLN A 236 43.39 -39.18 -27.99
CA GLN A 236 44.67 -38.48 -28.18
C GLN A 236 45.67 -39.32 -28.99
N ARG A 237 45.72 -40.65 -28.79
CA ARG A 237 46.56 -41.55 -29.59
C ARG A 237 46.09 -41.65 -31.03
N GLN A 238 44.78 -41.70 -31.26
CA GLN A 238 44.21 -41.75 -32.62
C GLN A 238 44.48 -40.46 -33.39
N ILE A 239 44.31 -39.29 -32.74
CA ILE A 239 44.66 -37.98 -33.33
C ILE A 239 46.15 -37.92 -33.70
N ALA A 240 47.05 -38.34 -32.79
CA ALA A 240 48.49 -38.38 -33.07
C ALA A 240 48.83 -39.35 -34.22
N GLY A 241 48.09 -40.45 -34.37
CA GLY A 241 48.21 -41.38 -35.49
C GLY A 241 47.81 -40.76 -36.84
N ILE A 242 46.70 -40.00 -36.86
CA ILE A 242 46.26 -39.25 -38.05
C ILE A 242 47.25 -38.15 -38.40
N GLU A 243 47.78 -37.41 -37.41
CA GLU A 243 48.80 -36.38 -37.63
C GLU A 243 50.06 -36.94 -38.30
N LYS A 244 50.50 -38.13 -37.88
CA LYS A 244 51.63 -38.83 -38.51
C LYS A 244 51.33 -39.25 -39.96
N GLN A 245 50.09 -39.68 -40.25
CA GLN A 245 49.66 -40.00 -41.61
C GLN A 245 49.54 -38.76 -42.51
N GLU A 246 49.17 -37.60 -41.95
CA GLU A 246 49.23 -36.32 -42.65
C GLU A 246 50.67 -35.93 -42.99
N GLU A 247 51.62 -36.08 -42.05
CA GLU A 247 53.05 -35.80 -42.26
C GLU A 247 53.69 -36.68 -43.35
N ASP A 248 53.38 -37.99 -43.38
CA ASP A 248 53.88 -38.92 -44.40
C ASP A 248 53.28 -38.61 -45.80
N SER A 249 52.03 -38.13 -45.87
CA SER A 249 51.40 -37.68 -47.13
C SER A 249 51.96 -36.34 -47.65
N LEU A 250 52.44 -35.48 -46.75
CA LEU A 250 53.07 -34.19 -47.07
C LEU A 250 54.43 -34.35 -47.81
N ALA A 251 55.14 -35.47 -47.61
CA ALA A 251 56.38 -35.76 -48.32
C ALA A 251 56.19 -35.96 -49.84
N GLN A 252 55.02 -36.43 -50.28
CA GLN A 252 54.66 -36.56 -51.71
C GLN A 252 54.17 -35.24 -52.35
N SER A 253 53.75 -34.26 -51.55
CA SER A 253 53.24 -32.95 -52.04
C SER A 253 54.33 -32.02 -52.56
N LYS A 254 55.57 -32.14 -52.07
CA LYS A 254 56.70 -31.25 -52.44
C LYS A 254 57.06 -31.29 -53.93
N GLN A 255 56.74 -32.37 -54.64
CA GLN A 255 57.01 -32.49 -56.07
C GLN A 255 55.94 -31.74 -56.90
N PHE A 256 54.69 -31.75 -56.43
CA PHE A 256 53.56 -31.01 -57.02
C PHE A 256 53.67 -29.51 -56.78
N ASP A 257 54.12 -29.10 -55.59
CA ASP A 257 54.35 -27.69 -55.24
C ASP A 257 55.41 -27.04 -56.15
N SER A 258 56.43 -27.78 -56.59
CA SER A 258 57.44 -27.25 -57.53
C SER A 258 56.87 -27.02 -58.93
N MET A 259 55.99 -27.91 -59.42
CA MET A 259 55.34 -27.77 -60.72
C MET A 259 54.28 -26.66 -60.72
N SER A 260 53.54 -26.51 -59.62
CA SER A 260 52.58 -25.42 -59.43
C SER A 260 53.27 -24.07 -59.30
N LYS A 261 54.44 -24.00 -58.64
CA LYS A 261 55.23 -22.77 -58.52
C LYS A 261 55.81 -22.32 -59.87
N ASP A 262 56.26 -23.25 -60.70
CA ASP A 262 56.69 -22.99 -62.07
C ASP A 262 55.56 -22.42 -62.96
N ILE A 263 54.34 -22.97 -62.86
CA ILE A 263 53.16 -22.44 -63.56
C ILE A 263 52.80 -21.06 -63.02
N MET A 264 52.87 -20.87 -61.70
CA MET A 264 52.59 -19.59 -61.05
C MET A 264 53.58 -18.51 -61.48
N ASP A 265 54.88 -18.82 -61.58
CA ASP A 265 55.91 -17.89 -62.06
C ASP A 265 55.71 -17.50 -63.54
N LEU A 266 55.27 -18.44 -64.39
CA LEU A 266 54.90 -18.16 -65.78
C LEU A 266 53.58 -17.35 -65.88
N GLN A 267 52.60 -17.66 -65.04
CA GLN A 267 51.36 -16.88 -64.92
C GLN A 267 51.63 -15.47 -64.38
N PHE A 268 52.59 -15.28 -63.47
CA PHE A 268 53.04 -13.96 -63.01
C PHE A 268 53.70 -13.17 -64.14
N LYS A 269 54.52 -13.81 -65.00
CA LYS A 269 55.10 -13.17 -66.18
C LYS A 269 54.04 -12.80 -67.22
N ARG A 270 53.09 -13.71 -67.51
CA ARG A 270 51.94 -13.43 -68.39
C ARG A 270 51.12 -12.27 -67.85
N SER A 271 50.78 -12.31 -66.55
CA SER A 271 50.06 -11.24 -65.87
C SER A 271 50.87 -9.94 -65.84
N GLY A 272 52.20 -9.99 -65.75
CA GLY A 272 53.07 -8.81 -65.85
C GLY A 272 52.98 -8.11 -67.21
N ILE A 273 52.92 -8.88 -68.31
CA ILE A 273 52.72 -8.34 -69.66
C ILE A 273 51.28 -7.81 -69.83
N GLU A 274 50.28 -8.56 -69.34
CA GLU A 274 48.88 -8.11 -69.32
C GLU A 274 48.72 -6.81 -68.51
N GLN A 275 49.36 -6.71 -67.35
CA GLN A 275 49.32 -5.54 -66.48
C GLN A 275 50.05 -4.35 -67.10
N ALA A 276 51.23 -4.56 -67.71
CA ALA A 276 51.96 -3.49 -68.38
C ALA A 276 51.18 -2.95 -69.59
N ALA A 277 50.57 -3.83 -70.39
CA ALA A 277 49.75 -3.44 -71.53
C ALA A 277 48.44 -2.77 -71.11
N ASN A 278 47.80 -3.28 -70.06
CA ASN A 278 46.58 -2.69 -69.53
C ASN A 278 46.84 -1.51 -68.58
N ALA A 279 48.08 -1.17 -68.21
CA ALA A 279 48.37 -0.12 -67.22
C ALA A 279 47.77 1.23 -67.65
N THR A 280 47.94 1.60 -68.91
CA THR A 280 47.34 2.82 -69.48
C THR A 280 45.82 2.76 -69.50
N LEU A 281 45.24 1.60 -69.82
CA LEU A 281 43.79 1.38 -69.85
C LEU A 281 43.19 1.41 -68.43
N VAL A 282 43.89 0.85 -67.44
CA VAL A 282 43.51 0.84 -66.02
C VAL A 282 43.57 2.25 -65.46
N GLU A 283 44.62 3.03 -65.77
CA GLU A 283 44.70 4.43 -65.35
C GLU A 283 43.61 5.29 -66.00
N GLN A 284 43.30 5.06 -67.27
CA GLN A 284 42.15 5.70 -67.95
C GLN A 284 40.81 5.32 -67.30
N LYS A 285 40.59 4.02 -67.02
CA LYS A 285 39.39 3.56 -66.30
C LYS A 285 39.31 4.17 -64.90
N ARG A 286 40.44 4.29 -64.20
CA ARG A 286 40.51 4.88 -62.86
C ARG A 286 40.19 6.37 -62.87
N GLU A 287 40.71 7.12 -63.83
CA GLU A 287 40.43 8.56 -63.96
C GLU A 287 38.98 8.82 -64.36
N ILE A 288 38.42 7.98 -65.25
CA ILE A 288 36.98 8.05 -65.59
C ILE A 288 36.11 7.64 -64.39
N GLN A 289 36.50 6.60 -63.64
CA GLN A 289 35.80 6.20 -62.42
C GLN A 289 35.83 7.29 -61.36
N LYS A 290 36.96 7.98 -61.19
CA LYS A 290 37.08 9.13 -60.30
C LYS A 290 36.13 10.25 -60.71
N ARG A 291 35.99 10.53 -62.01
CA ARG A 291 34.99 11.50 -62.53
C ARG A 291 33.55 11.05 -62.28
N ILE A 292 33.25 9.75 -62.37
CA ILE A 292 31.94 9.18 -62.02
C ILE A 292 31.66 9.38 -60.53
N ASP A 293 32.63 9.06 -59.68
CA ASP A 293 32.51 9.19 -58.23
C ASP A 293 32.36 10.65 -57.80
N GLU A 294 33.13 11.56 -58.40
CA GLU A 294 33.01 13.01 -58.19
C GLU A 294 31.64 13.53 -58.63
N ALA A 295 31.14 13.11 -59.80
CA ALA A 295 29.81 13.47 -60.28
C ALA A 295 28.68 12.91 -59.39
N GLU A 296 28.85 11.68 -58.86
CA GLU A 296 27.92 11.06 -57.91
C GLU A 296 27.90 11.80 -56.57
N ILE A 297 29.06 12.21 -56.06
CA ILE A 297 29.16 13.03 -54.85
C ILE A 297 28.46 14.38 -55.07
N GLN A 298 28.72 15.05 -56.20
CA GLN A 298 28.07 16.32 -56.54
C GLN A 298 26.55 16.14 -56.69
N PHE A 299 26.09 15.05 -57.29
CA PHE A 299 24.67 14.73 -57.41
C PHE A 299 24.01 14.56 -56.03
N ARG A 300 24.63 13.79 -55.13
CA ARG A 300 24.14 13.61 -53.75
C ARG A 300 24.14 14.92 -52.96
N GLN A 301 25.18 15.73 -53.09
CA GLN A 301 25.24 17.05 -52.46
C GLN A 301 24.12 17.96 -52.97
N ALA A 302 23.88 18.00 -54.29
CA ALA A 302 22.79 18.75 -54.89
C ALA A 302 21.40 18.21 -54.48
N MET A 303 21.25 16.89 -54.33
CA MET A 303 20.04 16.25 -53.79
C MET A 303 19.75 16.71 -52.36
N ASN A 304 20.74 16.64 -51.48
CA ASN A 304 20.62 17.05 -50.09
C ASN A 304 20.33 18.56 -49.98
N ASN A 305 21.02 19.40 -50.76
CA ASN A 305 20.81 20.84 -50.76
C ASN A 305 19.39 21.22 -51.22
N SER A 306 18.85 20.54 -52.23
CA SER A 306 17.45 20.72 -52.67
C SER A 306 16.47 20.31 -51.58
N SER A 307 16.67 19.14 -50.96
CA SER A 307 15.79 18.66 -49.89
C SER A 307 15.79 19.59 -48.68
N MET A 308 16.96 20.08 -48.26
CA MET A 308 17.06 21.08 -47.20
C MET A 308 16.37 22.40 -47.57
N ALA A 309 16.54 22.88 -48.81
CA ALA A 309 15.88 24.10 -49.27
C ALA A 309 14.35 23.93 -49.40
N GLU A 310 13.85 22.74 -49.74
CA GLU A 310 12.42 22.40 -49.74
C GLU A 310 11.85 22.41 -48.31
N MET A 311 12.57 21.86 -47.32
CA MET A 311 12.19 21.96 -45.91
C MET A 311 12.21 23.41 -45.41
N ASP A 312 13.21 24.21 -45.82
CA ASP A 312 13.25 25.65 -45.53
C ASP A 312 12.01 26.36 -46.09
N LYS A 313 11.62 26.04 -47.33
CA LYS A 313 10.43 26.60 -47.99
C LYS A 313 9.17 26.30 -47.19
N GLN A 314 8.97 25.03 -46.81
CA GLN A 314 7.82 24.60 -46.04
C GLN A 314 7.71 25.35 -44.71
N ARG A 315 8.81 25.45 -43.98
CA ARG A 315 8.89 26.18 -42.70
C ARG A 315 8.56 27.67 -42.85
N VAL A 316 9.04 28.33 -43.91
CA VAL A 316 8.73 29.73 -44.18
C VAL A 316 7.26 29.92 -44.54
N LEU A 317 6.67 29.03 -45.35
CA LEU A 317 5.24 29.06 -45.69
C LEU A 317 4.36 28.93 -44.43
N GLU A 318 4.66 27.99 -43.55
CA GLU A 318 3.95 27.82 -42.27
C GLU A 318 4.13 29.01 -41.33
N SER A 319 5.28 29.69 -41.38
CA SER A 319 5.50 30.94 -40.63
C SER A 319 4.65 32.08 -41.17
N ILE A 320 4.57 32.22 -42.50
CA ILE A 320 3.72 33.21 -43.17
C ILE A 320 2.25 32.98 -42.81
N GLU A 321 1.76 31.74 -42.88
CA GLU A 321 0.38 31.37 -42.57
C GLU A 321 0.03 31.74 -41.13
N ARG A 322 0.83 31.30 -40.14
CA ARG A 322 0.63 31.65 -38.72
C ARG A 322 0.62 33.16 -38.48
N LYS A 323 1.52 33.91 -39.13
CA LYS A 323 1.56 35.38 -38.99
C LYS A 323 0.35 36.04 -39.64
N LYS A 324 -0.15 35.52 -40.77
CA LYS A 324 -1.39 36.00 -41.43
C LYS A 324 -2.61 35.79 -40.54
N GLU A 325 -2.74 34.61 -39.92
CA GLU A 325 -3.81 34.32 -38.96
C GLU A 325 -3.76 35.27 -37.76
N HIS A 326 -2.58 35.47 -37.16
CA HIS A 326 -2.43 36.41 -36.04
C HIS A 326 -2.78 37.84 -36.44
N LYS A 327 -2.35 38.29 -37.63
CA LYS A 327 -2.72 39.60 -38.17
C LYS A 327 -4.23 39.73 -38.37
N ALA A 328 -4.91 38.68 -38.84
CA ALA A 328 -6.36 38.67 -38.99
C ALA A 328 -7.07 38.79 -37.63
N SER A 329 -6.59 38.07 -36.61
CA SER A 329 -7.09 38.18 -35.24
C SER A 329 -6.93 39.59 -34.65
N LEU A 330 -5.76 40.23 -34.84
CA LEU A 330 -5.54 41.62 -34.41
C LEU A 330 -6.47 42.60 -35.15
N LEU A 331 -6.77 42.36 -36.43
CA LEU A 331 -7.71 43.19 -37.19
C LEU A 331 -9.13 43.08 -36.62
N GLU A 332 -9.54 41.88 -36.22
CA GLU A 332 -10.82 41.65 -35.55
C GLU A 332 -10.85 42.35 -34.19
N GLU A 333 -9.80 42.23 -33.38
CA GLU A 333 -9.66 42.90 -32.08
C GLU A 333 -9.72 44.43 -32.22
N TYR A 334 -9.02 44.98 -33.22
CA TYR A 334 -9.08 46.40 -33.56
C TYR A 334 -10.50 46.83 -33.92
N THR A 335 -11.17 46.05 -34.78
CA THR A 335 -12.55 46.33 -35.23
C THR A 335 -13.53 46.30 -34.05
N ASN A 336 -13.39 45.34 -33.15
CA ASN A 336 -14.23 45.24 -31.97
C ASN A 336 -13.97 46.37 -30.98
N THR A 337 -12.70 46.71 -30.73
CA THR A 337 -12.30 47.77 -29.79
C THR A 337 -12.74 49.16 -30.28
N SER A 338 -12.58 49.44 -31.57
CA SER A 338 -12.97 50.72 -32.19
C SER A 338 -14.48 50.97 -32.15
N LYS A 339 -15.30 49.91 -32.14
CA LYS A 339 -16.77 50.02 -32.02
C LYS A 339 -17.25 50.23 -30.57
N ARG A 340 -16.40 50.00 -29.57
CA ARG A 340 -16.78 50.21 -28.17
C ARG A 340 -17.00 51.71 -27.93
N VAL A 341 -17.99 52.05 -27.11
CA VAL A 341 -18.32 53.41 -26.69
C VAL A 341 -18.46 53.46 -25.16
N PHE A 342 -18.04 54.56 -24.54
CA PHE A 342 -18.26 54.77 -23.10
C PHE A 342 -19.76 54.95 -22.82
N PRO A 343 -20.30 54.39 -21.72
CA PRO A 343 -21.69 54.58 -21.35
C PRO A 343 -22.09 56.06 -21.30
N GLN A 344 -23.35 56.38 -21.65
CA GLN A 344 -23.85 57.75 -21.60
C GLN A 344 -23.97 58.25 -20.16
N TYR A 345 -23.80 59.57 -19.95
CA TYR A 345 -23.95 60.19 -18.65
C TYR A 345 -25.38 60.06 -18.14
N VAL A 346 -25.54 59.63 -16.89
CA VAL A 346 -26.82 59.63 -16.19
C VAL A 346 -26.72 60.63 -15.03
N PRO A 347 -27.48 61.74 -15.02
CA PRO A 347 -27.44 62.70 -13.92
C PRO A 347 -27.95 62.08 -12.62
N LEU A 348 -27.49 62.60 -11.48
CA LEU A 348 -28.05 62.21 -10.18
C LEU A 348 -29.56 62.54 -10.11
N PRO A 349 -30.37 61.73 -9.42
CA PRO A 349 -31.80 62.00 -9.27
C PRO A 349 -32.04 63.37 -8.61
N MET A 350 -32.90 64.18 -9.22
CA MET A 350 -33.26 65.49 -8.67
C MET A 350 -33.85 65.37 -7.26
N LEU A 351 -33.53 66.33 -6.38
CA LEU A 351 -34.10 66.39 -5.04
C LEU A 351 -35.62 66.61 -5.12
N GLY A 352 -36.39 65.59 -4.72
CA GLY A 352 -37.83 65.69 -4.58
C GLY A 352 -38.25 66.49 -3.34
N SER A 353 -39.47 67.02 -3.34
CA SER A 353 -40.02 67.83 -2.23
C SER A 353 -39.93 67.14 -0.86
N ALA A 354 -40.02 65.81 -0.82
CA ALA A 354 -39.90 65.02 0.40
C ALA A 354 -38.53 65.14 1.12
N VAL A 355 -37.45 65.48 0.41
CA VAL A 355 -36.10 65.58 1.00
C VAL A 355 -35.95 66.84 1.88
N PHE A 356 -36.85 67.80 1.71
CA PHE A 356 -36.90 69.05 2.47
C PHE A 356 -37.81 68.99 3.70
N VAL A 357 -38.41 67.83 3.99
CA VAL A 357 -39.22 67.58 5.18
C VAL A 357 -38.43 66.73 6.17
N CYS A 358 -38.48 67.07 7.46
CA CYS A 358 -37.84 66.29 8.51
C CYS A 358 -38.53 64.93 8.63
N PRO A 359 -37.82 63.80 8.42
CA PRO A 359 -38.44 62.47 8.47
C PRO A 359 -38.86 62.06 9.89
N THR A 360 -38.46 62.80 10.93
CA THR A 360 -38.75 62.46 12.34
C THR A 360 -39.97 63.20 12.89
N CYS A 361 -40.14 64.49 12.57
CA CYS A 361 -41.27 65.30 13.07
C CYS A 361 -42.24 65.77 11.98
N GLY A 362 -41.97 65.49 10.70
CA GLY A 362 -42.84 65.85 9.57
C GLY A 362 -42.90 67.34 9.25
N GLN A 363 -42.15 68.18 9.95
CA GLN A 363 -42.07 69.62 9.68
C GLN A 363 -41.09 69.91 8.54
N ASP A 364 -41.33 71.00 7.81
CA ASP A 364 -40.38 71.56 6.86
C ASP A 364 -39.02 71.80 7.54
N LEU A 365 -37.93 71.39 6.87
CA LEU A 365 -36.59 71.64 7.39
C LEU A 365 -36.32 73.15 7.46
N PRO A 366 -35.57 73.62 8.47
CA PRO A 366 -35.07 74.99 8.53
C PRO A 366 -34.43 75.43 7.21
N GLU A 367 -34.62 76.69 6.84
CA GLU A 367 -34.22 77.22 5.52
C GLU A 367 -32.70 77.08 5.29
N ASP A 368 -31.90 77.26 6.34
CA ASP A 368 -30.45 77.03 6.34
C ASP A 368 -30.08 75.56 6.00
N ILE A 369 -30.85 74.59 6.50
CA ILE A 369 -30.65 73.17 6.20
C ILE A 369 -31.13 72.82 4.79
N LYS A 370 -32.23 73.44 4.31
CA LYS A 370 -32.70 73.26 2.93
C LYS A 370 -31.66 73.77 1.93
N ILE A 371 -31.09 74.96 2.18
CA ILE A 371 -29.98 75.54 1.40
C ILE A 371 -28.78 74.61 1.44
N GLN A 372 -28.34 74.15 2.62
CA GLN A 372 -27.22 73.20 2.72
C GLN A 372 -27.45 71.91 1.93
N LYS A 373 -28.67 71.37 1.91
CA LYS A 373 -29.00 70.16 1.12
C LYS A 373 -28.96 70.43 -0.39
N GLN A 374 -29.42 71.60 -0.84
CA GLN A 374 -29.32 72.02 -2.24
C GLN A 374 -27.86 72.22 -2.64
N GLU A 375 -27.07 72.94 -1.84
CA GLU A 375 -25.63 73.11 -2.04
C GLU A 375 -24.89 71.77 -2.05
N GLN A 376 -25.21 70.85 -1.15
CA GLN A 376 -24.65 69.50 -1.15
C GLN A 376 -25.03 68.70 -2.41
N TYR A 377 -26.27 68.80 -2.89
CA TYR A 377 -26.67 68.17 -4.13
C TYR A 377 -25.94 68.76 -5.33
N GLU A 378 -25.77 70.09 -5.40
CA GLU A 378 -25.00 70.75 -6.44
C GLU A 378 -23.54 70.32 -6.42
N VAL A 379 -22.90 70.30 -5.25
CA VAL A 379 -21.52 69.81 -5.08
C VAL A 379 -21.41 68.34 -5.48
N ASN A 380 -22.36 67.49 -5.08
CA ASN A 380 -22.35 66.06 -5.41
C ASN A 380 -22.62 65.83 -6.91
N SER A 381 -23.49 66.61 -7.53
CA SER A 381 -23.77 66.58 -8.96
C SER A 381 -22.54 67.02 -9.76
N GLN A 382 -21.86 68.09 -9.33
CA GLN A 382 -20.58 68.53 -9.91
C GLN A 382 -19.50 67.46 -9.77
N LYS A 383 -19.38 66.81 -8.59
CA LYS A 383 -18.44 65.69 -8.39
C LYS A 383 -18.78 64.48 -9.24
N HIS A 384 -20.07 64.14 -9.38
CA HIS A 384 -20.53 63.02 -10.21
C HIS A 384 -20.24 63.26 -11.69
N LEU A 385 -20.50 64.49 -12.18
CA LEU A 385 -20.14 64.90 -13.53
C LEU A 385 -18.63 64.88 -13.74
N ALA A 386 -17.85 65.47 -12.83
CA ALA A 386 -16.39 65.49 -12.91
C ALA A 386 -15.80 64.08 -12.89
N LYS A 387 -16.37 63.18 -12.08
CA LYS A 387 -15.97 61.76 -12.07
C LYS A 387 -16.29 61.09 -13.41
N TYR A 388 -17.51 61.25 -13.94
CA TYR A 388 -17.87 60.72 -15.25
C TYR A 388 -16.96 61.25 -16.36
N GLU A 389 -16.64 62.55 -16.37
CA GLU A 389 -15.74 63.15 -17.36
C GLU A 389 -14.33 62.60 -17.25
N ASN A 390 -13.83 62.36 -16.03
CA ASN A 390 -12.51 61.79 -15.81
C ASN A 390 -12.46 60.30 -16.20
N ASP A 391 -13.44 59.51 -15.78
CA ASP A 391 -13.57 58.09 -16.13
C ASP A 391 -13.72 57.93 -17.66
N LYS A 392 -14.51 58.79 -18.31
CA LYS A 392 -14.66 58.81 -19.77
C LYS A 392 -13.34 59.17 -20.45
N LYS A 393 -12.61 60.16 -19.94
CA LYS A 393 -11.31 60.58 -20.49
C LYS A 393 -10.27 59.47 -20.35
N GLU A 394 -10.20 58.83 -19.19
CA GLU A 394 -9.29 57.70 -18.95
C GLU A 394 -9.63 56.51 -19.85
N TRP A 395 -10.92 56.16 -19.96
CA TRP A 395 -11.36 55.09 -20.85
C TRP A 395 -11.05 55.39 -22.32
N GLU A 396 -11.27 56.63 -22.78
CA GLU A 396 -10.97 57.05 -24.15
C GLU A 396 -9.47 56.96 -24.43
N GLN A 397 -8.63 57.39 -23.47
CA GLN A 397 -7.18 57.27 -23.56
C GLN A 397 -6.75 55.80 -23.63
N GLN A 398 -7.24 54.94 -22.72
CA GLN A 398 -6.93 53.51 -22.74
C GLN A 398 -7.39 52.85 -24.04
N ARG A 399 -8.55 53.24 -24.58
CA ARG A 399 -9.04 52.74 -25.88
C ARG A 399 -8.11 53.15 -27.01
N VAL A 400 -7.65 54.41 -27.04
CA VAL A 400 -6.71 54.92 -28.04
C VAL A 400 -5.35 54.23 -27.93
N ASP A 401 -4.83 54.04 -26.72
CA ASP A 401 -3.55 53.36 -26.48
C ASP A 401 -3.61 51.89 -26.93
N LEU A 402 -4.73 51.20 -26.64
CA LEU A 402 -4.95 49.84 -27.09
C LEU A 402 -5.04 49.75 -28.62
N LEU A 403 -5.82 50.63 -29.26
CA LEU A 403 -5.92 50.70 -30.72
C LEU A 403 -4.56 51.00 -31.38
N THR A 404 -3.75 51.85 -30.75
CA THR A 404 -2.39 52.18 -31.21
C THR A 404 -1.48 50.96 -31.12
N THR A 405 -1.50 50.27 -29.97
CA THR A 405 -0.73 49.04 -29.74
C THR A 405 -1.10 47.93 -30.74
N ILE A 406 -2.40 47.69 -30.95
CA ILE A 406 -2.89 46.70 -31.92
C ILE A 406 -2.45 47.09 -33.34
N SER A 407 -2.55 48.38 -33.70
CA SER A 407 -2.12 48.88 -35.00
C SER A 407 -0.62 48.71 -35.24
N GLU A 408 0.22 49.00 -34.24
CA GLU A 408 1.66 48.82 -34.32
C GLU A 408 2.02 47.35 -34.51
N LYS A 409 1.46 46.45 -33.68
CA LYS A 409 1.64 44.99 -33.82
C LYS A 409 1.19 44.51 -35.20
N GLY A 410 0.04 44.97 -35.69
CA GLY A 410 -0.49 44.63 -37.01
C GLY A 410 0.40 45.12 -38.16
N ARG A 411 1.04 46.30 -38.02
CA ARG A 411 2.02 46.82 -38.99
C ARG A 411 3.31 46.00 -38.96
N THR A 412 3.84 45.68 -37.78
CA THR A 412 5.03 44.84 -37.65
C THR A 412 4.82 43.47 -38.28
N LEU A 413 3.70 42.80 -37.98
CA LEU A 413 3.36 41.53 -38.61
C LEU A 413 3.22 41.65 -40.13
N LYS A 414 2.65 42.75 -40.63
CA LYS A 414 2.59 43.01 -42.08
C LYS A 414 3.99 43.08 -42.69
N THR A 415 4.90 43.85 -42.09
CA THR A 415 6.28 43.98 -42.57
C THR A 415 7.04 42.66 -42.50
N GLU A 416 6.86 41.88 -41.44
CA GLU A 416 7.46 40.54 -41.32
C GLU A 416 6.92 39.57 -42.38
N ILE A 417 5.60 39.56 -42.62
CA ILE A 417 4.99 38.73 -43.68
C ILE A 417 5.54 39.14 -45.04
N GLU A 418 5.60 40.44 -45.34
CA GLU A 418 6.15 40.96 -46.60
C GLU A 418 7.63 40.60 -46.76
N GLN A 419 8.43 40.65 -45.69
CA GLN A 419 9.83 40.22 -45.71
C GLN A 419 9.96 38.73 -46.05
N LEU A 420 9.14 37.87 -45.41
CA LEU A 420 9.14 36.44 -45.70
C LEU A 420 8.69 36.15 -47.14
N GLU A 421 7.63 36.80 -47.61
CA GLU A 421 7.03 36.57 -48.94
C GLU A 421 7.88 37.13 -50.10
N ILE A 422 8.47 38.32 -49.93
CA ILE A 422 9.15 39.04 -51.01
C ILE A 422 10.65 38.74 -51.04
N LYS A 423 11.25 38.42 -49.89
CA LYS A 423 12.70 38.20 -49.79
C LYS A 423 13.05 36.74 -49.56
N GLU A 424 12.58 36.15 -48.46
CA GLU A 424 13.05 34.81 -48.07
C GLU A 424 12.49 33.71 -48.97
N LEU A 425 11.20 33.73 -49.28
CA LEU A 425 10.58 32.71 -50.13
C LEU A 425 11.19 32.67 -51.55
N PRO A 426 11.39 33.80 -52.25
CA PRO A 426 12.03 33.80 -53.57
C PRO A 426 13.52 33.42 -53.52
N GLU A 427 14.24 33.76 -52.44
CA GLU A 427 15.63 33.31 -52.25
C GLU A 427 15.71 31.79 -52.07
N ILE A 428 14.80 31.20 -51.30
CA ILE A 428 14.71 29.75 -51.14
C ILE A 428 14.31 29.07 -52.45
N GLU A 429 13.36 29.63 -53.21
CA GLU A 429 12.99 29.09 -54.53
C GLU A 429 14.15 29.14 -55.53
N LYS A 430 14.96 30.19 -55.50
CA LYS A 430 16.21 30.25 -56.28
C LYS A 430 17.20 29.17 -55.85
N ARG A 431 17.35 28.92 -54.55
CA ARG A 431 18.22 27.84 -54.02
C ARG A 431 17.74 26.46 -54.46
N ILE A 432 16.43 26.20 -54.44
CA ILE A 432 15.84 24.94 -54.93
C ILE A 432 16.10 24.79 -56.43
N LYS A 433 15.82 25.82 -57.22
CA LYS A 433 16.05 25.80 -58.67
C LYS A 433 17.51 25.54 -59.01
N PHE A 434 18.42 26.28 -58.37
CA PHE A 434 19.87 26.09 -58.54
C PHE A 434 20.31 24.68 -58.15
N SER A 435 19.83 24.15 -57.02
CA SER A 435 20.17 22.79 -56.59
C SER A 435 19.65 21.74 -57.56
N ASN A 436 18.45 21.92 -58.12
CA ASN A 436 17.90 21.02 -59.14
C ASN A 436 18.67 21.09 -60.47
N GLU A 437 19.08 22.28 -60.91
CA GLU A 437 19.96 22.44 -62.07
C GLU A 437 21.30 21.71 -61.85
N GLN A 438 21.89 21.84 -60.66
CA GLN A 438 23.11 21.11 -60.30
C GLN A 438 22.94 19.59 -60.29
N LYS A 439 21.77 19.06 -59.90
CA LYS A 439 21.47 17.62 -60.04
C LYS A 439 21.50 17.20 -61.50
N VAL A 440 20.89 17.97 -62.40
CA VAL A 440 20.85 17.65 -63.83
C VAL A 440 22.26 17.70 -64.43
N VAL A 441 23.06 18.71 -64.07
CA VAL A 441 24.46 18.84 -64.52
C VAL A 441 25.31 17.68 -64.03
N ALA A 442 25.25 17.36 -62.73
CA ALA A 442 26.01 16.26 -62.14
C ALA A 442 25.61 14.90 -62.72
N ASN A 443 24.31 14.66 -62.92
CA ASN A 443 23.82 13.43 -63.54
C ASN A 443 24.22 13.33 -65.03
N GLY A 444 24.21 14.45 -65.75
CA GLY A 444 24.70 14.51 -67.13
C GLY A 444 26.20 14.22 -67.24
N ALA A 445 27.01 14.77 -66.31
CA ALA A 445 28.44 14.50 -66.22
C ALA A 445 28.71 13.02 -65.89
N LYS A 446 27.94 12.45 -64.95
CA LYS A 446 28.00 11.03 -64.59
C LYS A 446 27.69 10.14 -65.79
N ASN A 447 26.58 10.37 -66.49
CA ASN A 447 26.20 9.57 -67.65
C ASN A 447 27.25 9.66 -68.75
N LYS A 448 27.78 10.85 -69.04
CA LYS A 448 28.84 11.02 -70.03
C LYS A 448 30.11 10.26 -69.66
N ALA A 449 30.53 10.31 -68.39
CA ALA A 449 31.69 9.54 -67.92
C ALA A 449 31.42 8.02 -67.93
N MET A 450 30.19 7.59 -67.65
CA MET A 450 29.77 6.18 -67.74
C MET A 450 29.80 5.67 -69.19
N ASP A 451 29.36 6.48 -70.15
CA ASP A 451 29.44 6.17 -71.58
C ASP A 451 30.89 6.10 -72.05
N GLU A 452 31.75 7.03 -71.59
CA GLU A 452 33.20 6.99 -71.83
C GLU A 452 33.84 5.71 -71.25
N LEU A 453 33.42 5.28 -70.06
CA LEU A 453 33.89 4.04 -69.43
C LEU A 453 33.45 2.80 -70.22
N ASN A 454 32.20 2.77 -70.68
CA ASN A 454 31.64 1.66 -71.46
C ASN A 454 32.24 1.56 -72.88
N ALA A 455 32.71 2.69 -73.43
CA ALA A 455 33.39 2.72 -74.73
C ALA A 455 34.84 2.22 -74.68
N LEU A 456 35.45 2.11 -73.49
CA LEU A 456 36.79 1.54 -73.35
C LEU A 456 36.75 0.01 -73.51
N PRO A 457 37.70 -0.59 -74.25
CA PRO A 457 37.75 -2.04 -74.41
C PRO A 457 37.98 -2.74 -73.06
N GLY A 458 37.49 -3.97 -72.93
CA GLY A 458 37.61 -4.77 -71.71
C GLY A 458 39.07 -5.01 -71.31
N GLN A 459 39.91 -5.31 -72.29
CA GLN A 459 41.35 -5.53 -72.20
C GLN A 459 42.01 -5.01 -73.48
N VAL A 460 43.28 -4.63 -73.42
CA VAL A 460 44.08 -4.31 -74.60
C VAL A 460 44.28 -5.60 -75.41
N ASP A 461 44.06 -5.52 -76.73
CA ASP A 461 44.27 -6.65 -77.63
C ASP A 461 45.78 -6.95 -77.74
N LEU A 462 46.18 -8.11 -77.25
CA LEU A 462 47.56 -8.59 -77.20
C LEU A 462 47.83 -9.68 -78.25
N SER A 463 46.91 -9.88 -79.20
CA SER A 463 47.00 -10.92 -80.24
C SER A 463 48.23 -10.79 -81.13
N ASP A 464 48.80 -9.59 -81.27
CA ASP A 464 50.04 -9.34 -82.03
C ASP A 464 51.33 -9.45 -81.19
N ASN A 465 51.25 -9.73 -79.88
CA ASN A 465 52.41 -9.84 -78.99
C ASN A 465 52.96 -11.28 -78.94
N GLN A 466 54.03 -11.52 -79.71
CA GLN A 466 54.70 -12.83 -79.81
C GLN A 466 55.21 -13.39 -78.46
N GLU A 467 55.58 -12.53 -77.50
CA GLU A 467 56.06 -12.96 -76.17
C GLU A 467 54.89 -13.43 -75.30
N TYR A 468 53.72 -12.78 -75.42
CA TYR A 468 52.48 -13.17 -74.75
C TYR A 468 51.91 -14.50 -75.28
N GLU A 469 51.93 -14.71 -76.60
CA GLU A 469 51.46 -15.95 -77.22
C GLU A 469 52.35 -17.15 -76.84
N ALA A 470 53.67 -16.97 -76.82
CA ALA A 470 54.62 -18.00 -76.39
C ALA A 470 54.40 -18.41 -74.92
N LEU A 471 54.20 -17.45 -74.02
CA LEU A 471 53.87 -17.72 -72.60
C LEU A 471 52.52 -18.45 -72.46
N CYS A 472 51.50 -18.09 -73.25
CA CYS A 472 50.21 -18.78 -73.24
C CYS A 472 50.34 -20.26 -73.64
N GLN A 473 51.13 -20.56 -74.67
CA GLN A 473 51.38 -21.94 -75.12
C GLN A 473 52.21 -22.75 -74.11
N GLU A 474 53.17 -22.12 -73.44
CA GLU A 474 54.01 -22.77 -72.42
C GLU A 474 53.21 -23.09 -71.14
N ILE A 475 52.32 -22.17 -70.71
CA ILE A 475 51.40 -22.38 -69.59
C ILE A 475 50.44 -23.54 -69.90
N LEU A 476 49.83 -23.57 -71.09
CA LEU A 476 48.92 -24.66 -71.50
C LEU A 476 49.58 -26.04 -71.43
N LYS A 477 50.82 -26.16 -71.92
CA LYS A 477 51.58 -27.42 -71.85
C LYS A 477 51.88 -27.86 -70.42
N LYS A 478 52.24 -26.92 -69.54
CA LYS A 478 52.52 -27.23 -68.12
C LYS A 478 51.24 -27.50 -67.31
N GLU A 479 50.12 -26.86 -67.64
CA GLU A 479 48.81 -27.10 -67.02
C GLU A 479 48.21 -28.46 -67.41
N GLU A 480 48.38 -28.92 -68.67
CA GLU A 480 48.00 -30.29 -69.07
C GLU A 480 48.82 -31.36 -68.35
N ALA A 481 50.12 -31.10 -68.13
CA ALA A 481 50.98 -31.98 -67.33
C ALA A 481 50.57 -32.01 -65.83
N LEU A 482 50.04 -30.91 -65.29
CA LEU A 482 49.55 -30.84 -63.90
C LEU A 482 48.18 -31.54 -63.73
N ARG A 483 47.29 -31.46 -64.73
CA ARG A 483 45.94 -32.08 -64.70
C ARG A 483 45.94 -33.61 -64.67
N SER A 484 47.02 -34.25 -65.13
CA SER A 484 47.17 -35.70 -65.15
C SER A 484 47.76 -36.29 -63.86
N ALA A 485 48.11 -35.46 -62.87
CA ALA A 485 48.71 -35.88 -61.61
C ALA A 485 47.67 -35.91 -60.47
N ASN A 486 47.50 -37.07 -59.83
CA ASN A 486 46.65 -37.24 -58.66
C ASN A 486 47.35 -36.71 -57.39
N THR A 487 46.77 -35.68 -56.77
CA THR A 487 47.38 -34.91 -55.66
C THR A 487 47.24 -35.57 -54.29
N GLY A 488 46.46 -36.65 -54.16
CA GLY A 488 46.11 -37.24 -52.85
C GLY A 488 45.28 -36.29 -51.96
N ALA A 489 44.66 -35.25 -52.54
CA ALA A 489 43.90 -34.24 -51.81
C ALA A 489 42.66 -34.81 -51.11
N ASP A 490 41.96 -35.76 -51.74
CA ASP A 490 40.77 -36.42 -51.16
C ASP A 490 41.12 -37.25 -49.92
N TYR A 491 42.29 -37.91 -49.94
CA TYR A 491 42.80 -38.66 -48.80
C TYR A 491 43.12 -37.73 -47.61
N ARG A 492 43.78 -36.60 -47.86
CA ARG A 492 44.05 -35.59 -46.82
C ARG A 492 42.77 -34.90 -46.31
N ALA A 493 41.78 -34.68 -47.17
CA ALA A 493 40.48 -34.13 -46.76
C ALA A 493 39.74 -35.08 -45.80
N THR A 494 39.82 -36.39 -46.05
CA THR A 494 39.21 -37.41 -45.19
C THR A 494 39.91 -37.49 -43.83
N LEU A 495 41.25 -37.46 -43.80
CA LEU A 495 42.02 -37.41 -42.55
C LEU A 495 41.71 -36.17 -41.71
N ARG A 496 41.51 -34.99 -42.33
CA ARG A 496 41.13 -33.76 -41.62
C ARG A 496 39.73 -33.81 -41.01
N LEU A 497 38.76 -34.39 -41.72
CA LEU A 497 37.41 -34.58 -41.20
C LEU A 497 37.42 -35.53 -39.98
N GLN A 498 38.11 -36.67 -40.10
CA GLN A 498 38.26 -37.62 -38.99
C GLN A 498 38.97 -37.00 -37.78
N LYS A 499 40.02 -36.19 -38.01
CA LYS A 499 40.68 -35.44 -36.94
C LYS A 499 39.75 -34.43 -36.27
N ALA A 500 38.95 -33.70 -37.04
CA ALA A 500 38.01 -32.72 -36.51
C ALA A 500 36.91 -33.37 -35.67
N GLU A 501 36.38 -34.51 -36.11
CA GLU A 501 35.40 -35.30 -35.36
C GLU A 501 36.00 -35.82 -34.04
N LEU A 502 37.17 -36.47 -34.09
CA LEU A 502 37.86 -36.95 -32.89
C LEU A 502 38.25 -35.82 -31.93
N GLN A 503 38.61 -34.64 -32.45
CA GLN A 503 38.92 -33.47 -31.64
C GLN A 503 37.67 -32.93 -30.93
N ALA A 504 36.53 -32.88 -31.62
CA ALA A 504 35.25 -32.47 -31.02
C ALA A 504 34.80 -33.46 -29.94
N GLU A 505 34.96 -34.77 -30.16
CA GLU A 505 34.68 -35.79 -29.16
C GLU A 505 35.62 -35.68 -27.94
N LEU A 506 36.92 -35.49 -28.18
CA LEU A 506 37.91 -35.29 -27.12
C LEU A 506 37.58 -34.08 -26.24
N ASP A 507 37.17 -32.97 -26.85
CA ASP A 507 36.81 -31.76 -26.12
C ASP A 507 35.52 -31.93 -25.31
N SER A 508 34.55 -32.70 -25.83
CA SER A 508 33.37 -33.13 -25.06
C SER A 508 33.74 -34.00 -23.85
N VAL A 509 34.66 -34.95 -24.01
CA VAL A 509 35.13 -35.82 -22.90
C VAL A 509 35.89 -35.00 -21.86
N LYS A 510 36.76 -34.07 -22.25
CA LYS A 510 37.45 -33.15 -21.32
C LYS A 510 36.48 -32.27 -20.54
N GLU A 511 35.43 -31.78 -21.20
CA GLU A 511 34.40 -30.99 -20.53
C GLU A 511 33.66 -31.80 -19.46
N LYS A 512 33.31 -33.06 -19.77
CA LYS A 512 32.70 -33.98 -18.79
C LYS A 512 33.61 -34.20 -17.59
N ILE A 513 34.90 -34.53 -17.81
CA ILE A 513 35.88 -34.72 -16.73
C ILE A 513 36.00 -33.47 -15.83
N SER A 514 36.06 -32.28 -16.44
CA SER A 514 36.14 -31.01 -15.71
C SER A 514 34.91 -30.74 -14.83
N ARG A 515 33.71 -31.09 -15.32
CA ARG A 515 32.47 -30.99 -14.54
C ARG A 515 32.46 -31.98 -13.37
N THR A 516 32.91 -33.21 -13.57
CA THR A 516 32.94 -34.24 -12.52
C THR A 516 33.98 -33.94 -11.43
N ALA A 517 35.08 -33.25 -11.76
CA ALA A 517 36.11 -32.87 -10.78
C ALA A 517 35.57 -31.98 -9.64
N LYS A 518 34.48 -31.24 -9.87
CA LYS A 518 33.83 -30.38 -8.87
C LYS A 518 32.82 -31.12 -7.98
N ASN A 519 32.49 -32.37 -8.30
CA ASN A 519 31.47 -33.12 -7.57
C ASN A 519 31.80 -33.28 -6.08
N VAL A 520 33.07 -33.51 -5.72
CA VAL A 520 33.49 -33.67 -4.31
C VAL A 520 33.16 -32.43 -3.49
N GLU A 521 33.53 -31.24 -3.98
CA GLU A 521 33.24 -29.96 -3.31
C GLU A 521 31.72 -29.70 -3.22
N LEU A 522 30.98 -30.04 -4.28
CA LEU A 522 29.52 -29.91 -4.32
C LEU A 522 28.83 -30.87 -3.33
N GLU A 523 29.32 -32.10 -3.19
CA GLU A 523 28.82 -33.09 -2.23
C GLU A 523 29.12 -32.68 -0.78
N GLU A 524 30.32 -32.17 -0.50
CA GLU A 524 30.66 -31.59 0.81
C GLU A 524 29.73 -30.41 1.14
N ARG A 525 29.50 -29.50 0.18
CA ARG A 525 28.57 -28.39 0.36
C ARG A 525 27.15 -28.86 0.62
N LEU A 526 26.72 -29.92 -0.06
CA LEU A 526 25.39 -30.50 0.10
C LEU A 526 25.24 -31.16 1.48
N SER A 527 26.27 -31.85 1.96
CA SER A 527 26.31 -32.42 3.31
C SER A 527 26.23 -31.33 4.39
N PHE A 528 26.95 -30.21 4.20
CA PHE A 528 26.90 -29.05 5.09
C PHE A 528 25.49 -28.45 5.16
N LEU A 529 24.86 -28.21 4.00
CA LEU A 529 23.51 -27.64 3.94
C LEU A 529 22.48 -28.56 4.61
N ARG A 530 22.57 -29.88 4.42
CA ARG A 530 21.69 -30.86 5.09
C ARG A 530 21.89 -30.87 6.61
N ASN A 531 23.13 -30.84 7.07
CA ASN A 531 23.44 -30.80 8.51
C ASN A 531 22.95 -29.51 9.17
N GLU A 532 23.13 -28.37 8.51
CA GLU A 532 22.65 -27.08 9.00
C GLU A 532 21.12 -27.01 9.05
N GLN A 533 20.44 -27.55 8.02
CA GLN A 533 18.98 -27.70 8.03
C GLN A 533 18.53 -28.56 9.22
N LEU A 534 19.14 -29.72 9.43
CA LEU A 534 18.80 -30.64 10.51
C LEU A 534 18.99 -29.99 11.89
N GLN A 535 20.08 -29.25 12.10
CA GLN A 535 20.31 -28.53 13.36
C GLN A 535 19.25 -27.46 13.62
N LYS A 536 18.80 -26.75 12.59
CA LYS A 536 17.72 -25.76 12.70
C LYS A 536 16.37 -26.41 12.97
N GLU A 537 16.09 -27.55 12.33
CA GLU A 537 14.89 -28.34 12.60
C GLU A 537 14.87 -28.85 14.05
N GLN A 538 16.00 -29.33 14.56
CA GLN A 538 16.11 -29.71 15.97
C GLN A 538 15.90 -28.51 16.90
N SER A 539 16.54 -27.37 16.63
CA SER A 539 16.35 -26.15 17.43
C SER A 539 14.89 -25.68 17.44
N LYS A 540 14.18 -25.86 16.32
CA LYS A 540 12.76 -25.56 16.22
C LYS A 540 11.95 -26.52 17.10
N ALA A 541 12.23 -27.82 17.00
CA ALA A 541 11.57 -28.83 17.82
C ALA A 541 11.78 -28.58 19.32
N ASP A 542 12.97 -28.14 19.73
CA ASP A 542 13.27 -27.78 21.12
C ASP A 542 12.42 -26.59 21.58
N CYS A 543 12.29 -25.53 20.76
CA CYS A 543 11.40 -24.40 21.07
C CYS A 543 9.92 -24.83 21.12
N GLU A 544 9.46 -25.67 20.20
CA GLU A 544 8.09 -26.20 20.18
C GLU A 544 7.79 -27.06 21.41
N LYS A 545 8.77 -27.85 21.86
CA LYS A 545 8.69 -28.62 23.09
C LYS A 545 8.52 -27.73 24.32
N ILE A 546 9.27 -26.62 24.42
CA ILE A 546 9.08 -25.66 25.52
C ILE A 546 7.67 -25.06 25.50
N LEU A 547 7.16 -24.71 24.32
CA LEU A 547 5.79 -24.20 24.19
C LEU A 547 4.75 -25.24 24.64
N ASP A 548 4.91 -26.50 24.25
CA ASP A 548 4.03 -27.59 24.66
C ASP A 548 4.09 -27.83 26.18
N LEU A 549 5.28 -27.78 26.78
CA LEU A 549 5.43 -27.84 28.24
C LEU A 549 4.72 -26.70 28.97
N LEU A 550 4.74 -25.48 28.41
CA LEU A 550 3.98 -24.35 28.97
C LEU A 550 2.46 -24.55 28.85
N ASP A 551 1.97 -25.19 27.78
CA ASP A 551 0.55 -25.54 27.61
C ASP A 551 0.13 -26.59 28.65
N GLN A 552 0.94 -27.64 28.82
CA GLN A 552 0.72 -28.68 29.81
C GLN A 552 0.79 -28.14 31.26
N LEU A 553 1.68 -27.18 31.52
CA LEU A 553 1.80 -26.52 32.82
C LEU A 553 0.52 -25.73 33.17
N ASP A 554 0.00 -24.97 32.21
CA ASP A 554 -1.27 -24.25 32.37
C ASP A 554 -2.45 -25.21 32.56
N GLN A 555 -2.50 -26.31 31.81
CA GLN A 555 -3.49 -27.36 32.00
C GLN A 555 -3.43 -27.94 33.42
N ARG A 556 -2.23 -28.32 33.90
CA ARG A 556 -2.06 -28.91 35.24
C ARG A 556 -2.45 -27.91 36.33
N LYS A 557 -2.11 -26.64 36.16
CA LYS A 557 -2.56 -25.57 37.07
C LYS A 557 -4.08 -25.55 37.16
N ASN A 558 -4.77 -25.63 36.03
CA ASN A 558 -6.23 -25.61 36.03
C ASN A 558 -6.84 -26.86 36.67
N GLU A 559 -6.30 -28.04 36.37
CA GLU A 559 -6.74 -29.31 36.97
C GLU A 559 -6.64 -29.28 38.50
N LEU A 560 -5.61 -28.62 39.05
CA LEU A 560 -5.43 -28.50 40.50
C LEU A 560 -6.34 -27.45 41.15
N LEU A 561 -6.77 -26.43 40.39
CA LEU A 561 -7.50 -25.28 40.92
C LEU A 561 -9.01 -25.34 40.67
N VAL A 562 -9.46 -26.06 39.64
CA VAL A 562 -10.86 -26.05 39.19
C VAL A 562 -11.85 -26.49 40.27
N ASP A 563 -11.55 -27.56 41.01
CA ASP A 563 -12.41 -28.06 42.07
C ASP A 563 -12.49 -27.08 43.24
N SER A 564 -11.35 -26.49 43.60
CA SER A 564 -11.28 -25.45 44.63
C SER A 564 -12.12 -24.24 44.22
N ILE A 565 -11.96 -23.75 42.99
CA ILE A 565 -12.72 -22.60 42.45
C ILE A 565 -14.21 -22.92 42.47
N ASN A 566 -14.61 -24.07 41.95
CA ASN A 566 -16.01 -24.48 41.85
C ASN A 566 -16.69 -24.64 43.21
N SER A 567 -15.93 -24.98 44.27
CA SER A 567 -16.46 -25.07 45.63
C SER A 567 -17.05 -23.74 46.16
N HIS A 568 -16.60 -22.59 45.63
CA HIS A 568 -17.11 -21.29 46.05
C HIS A 568 -18.48 -20.92 45.48
N PHE A 569 -18.93 -21.61 44.43
CA PHE A 569 -20.15 -21.28 43.66
C PHE A 569 -21.37 -22.12 44.06
N GLY A 570 -21.40 -22.60 45.32
CA GLY A 570 -22.58 -23.24 45.91
C GLY A 570 -23.00 -24.56 45.27
N GLY A 571 -22.13 -25.18 44.48
CA GLY A 571 -22.33 -26.50 43.87
C GLY A 571 -23.27 -26.55 42.65
N ARG A 572 -23.90 -25.43 42.29
CA ARG A 572 -24.78 -25.35 41.10
C ARG A 572 -24.13 -24.65 39.93
N VAL A 573 -23.29 -23.65 40.18
CA VAL A 573 -22.47 -23.03 39.16
C VAL A 573 -21.08 -23.65 39.19
N THR A 574 -20.58 -24.04 38.03
CA THR A 574 -19.22 -24.56 37.84
C THR A 574 -18.55 -23.85 36.68
N TRP A 575 -17.23 -23.78 36.69
CA TRP A 575 -16.42 -23.16 35.67
C TRP A 575 -15.57 -24.21 34.98
N ASP A 576 -15.66 -24.23 33.65
CA ASP A 576 -14.69 -24.91 32.81
C ASP A 576 -13.59 -23.91 32.47
N LEU A 577 -12.41 -24.11 33.05
CA LEU A 577 -11.27 -23.21 32.91
C LEU A 577 -10.32 -23.60 31.78
N PHE A 578 -10.59 -24.71 31.09
CA PHE A 578 -9.82 -25.14 29.94
C PHE A 578 -10.67 -26.00 29.01
N ALA A 579 -10.26 -26.07 27.74
CA ALA A 579 -10.83 -26.96 26.75
C ALA A 579 -9.80 -27.29 25.66
N PHE A 580 -10.10 -28.31 24.87
CA PHE A 580 -9.33 -28.65 23.68
C PHE A 580 -10.08 -28.22 22.41
N ALA A 581 -9.35 -27.74 21.42
CA ALA A 581 -9.84 -27.53 20.07
C ALA A 581 -10.05 -28.88 19.36
N LYS A 582 -10.79 -28.87 18.24
CA LYS A 582 -11.10 -30.11 17.49
C LYS A 582 -9.86 -30.84 16.99
N ASN A 583 -8.75 -30.14 16.81
CA ASN A 583 -7.45 -30.68 16.43
C ASN A 583 -6.60 -31.13 17.64
N GLY A 584 -7.16 -31.14 18.85
CA GLY A 584 -6.44 -31.48 20.09
C GLY A 584 -5.64 -30.33 20.69
N GLY A 585 -5.61 -29.14 20.07
CA GLY A 585 -4.86 -28.00 20.60
C GLY A 585 -5.47 -27.43 21.88
N TYR A 586 -4.65 -27.11 22.87
CA TYR A 586 -5.08 -26.56 24.16
C TYR A 586 -5.57 -25.11 24.04
N LYS A 587 -6.73 -24.79 24.64
CA LYS A 587 -7.31 -23.43 24.61
C LYS A 587 -6.99 -22.67 25.91
N LYS A 588 -5.93 -21.87 25.87
CA LYS A 588 -5.45 -21.08 27.02
C LYS A 588 -6.44 -20.06 27.57
N ASP A 589 -7.35 -19.54 26.76
CA ASP A 589 -8.31 -18.51 27.19
C ASP A 589 -9.74 -19.06 27.39
N TYR A 590 -9.89 -20.37 27.59
CA TYR A 590 -11.22 -20.94 27.82
C TYR A 590 -11.64 -20.70 29.28
N CYS A 591 -12.79 -20.06 29.47
CA CYS A 591 -13.37 -19.80 30.79
C CYS A 591 -14.89 -19.70 30.62
N VAL A 592 -15.58 -20.82 30.83
CA VAL A 592 -17.01 -20.93 30.56
C VAL A 592 -17.75 -21.35 31.83
N PRO A 593 -18.68 -20.53 32.33
CA PRO A 593 -19.55 -20.92 33.42
C PRO A 593 -20.68 -21.82 32.93
N ARG A 594 -21.00 -22.81 33.76
CA ARG A 594 -22.13 -23.73 33.62
C ARG A 594 -23.02 -23.63 34.84
N ILE A 595 -24.31 -23.88 34.66
CA ILE A 595 -25.26 -24.09 35.74
C ILE A 595 -25.95 -25.43 35.59
N ASP A 596 -25.87 -26.27 36.62
CA ASP A 596 -26.38 -27.65 36.61
C ASP A 596 -25.90 -28.45 35.37
N GLY A 597 -24.66 -28.20 34.92
CA GLY A 597 -24.04 -28.80 33.72
C GLY A 597 -24.29 -28.10 32.38
N PHE A 598 -25.21 -27.12 32.32
CA PHE A 598 -25.54 -26.39 31.09
C PHE A 598 -24.71 -25.11 30.95
N GLU A 599 -24.08 -24.90 29.80
CA GLU A 599 -23.31 -23.69 29.50
C GLU A 599 -24.22 -22.45 29.41
N ILE A 600 -23.80 -21.37 30.06
CA ILE A 600 -24.58 -20.13 30.13
C ILE A 600 -24.56 -19.38 28.77
N HIS A 601 -23.43 -19.42 28.05
CA HIS A 601 -23.24 -18.66 26.82
C HIS A 601 -23.85 -19.35 25.57
N ASP A 602 -23.92 -20.68 25.52
CA ASP A 602 -24.23 -21.45 24.29
C ASP A 602 -25.71 -21.80 24.08
N ASN A 603 -26.64 -20.97 24.57
CA ASN A 603 -28.11 -21.23 24.52
C ASN A 603 -28.57 -22.59 25.09
N THR A 604 -27.67 -23.33 25.77
CA THR A 604 -28.00 -24.63 26.36
C THR A 604 -28.74 -24.46 27.69
N ALA A 605 -28.38 -23.46 28.50
CA ALA A 605 -29.16 -23.06 29.66
C ALA A 605 -30.36 -22.20 29.23
N ASN A 606 -31.53 -22.46 29.83
CA ASN A 606 -32.71 -21.60 29.66
C ASN A 606 -32.49 -20.24 30.36
N HIS A 607 -33.33 -19.26 30.00
CA HIS A 607 -33.16 -17.88 30.46
C HIS A 607 -33.11 -17.72 31.98
N GLY A 608 -34.05 -18.32 32.71
CA GLY A 608 -34.07 -18.29 34.18
C GLY A 608 -32.81 -18.89 34.81
N ARG A 609 -32.29 -20.00 34.26
CA ARG A 609 -31.01 -20.58 34.71
C ARG A 609 -29.83 -19.64 34.48
N LYS A 610 -29.80 -18.90 33.37
CA LYS A 610 -28.74 -17.91 33.13
C LYS A 610 -28.76 -16.81 34.18
N ILE A 611 -29.95 -16.29 34.51
CA ILE A 611 -30.14 -15.27 35.56
C ILE A 611 -29.72 -15.82 36.93
N GLU A 612 -30.15 -17.02 37.29
CA GLU A 612 -29.80 -17.67 38.56
C GLU A 612 -28.27 -17.83 38.71
N ALA A 613 -27.60 -18.25 37.64
CA ALA A 613 -26.15 -18.37 37.64
C ALA A 613 -25.45 -17.02 37.79
N MET A 614 -25.90 -16.00 37.06
CA MET A 614 -25.42 -14.62 37.15
C MET A 614 -25.54 -14.06 38.58
N MET A 615 -26.63 -14.35 39.29
CA MET A 615 -26.80 -13.97 40.70
C MET A 615 -25.83 -14.70 41.63
N ILE A 616 -25.67 -16.02 41.47
CA ILE A 616 -24.72 -16.82 42.26
C ILE A 616 -23.30 -16.28 42.06
N ILE A 617 -22.94 -15.94 40.82
CA ILE A 617 -21.65 -15.37 40.47
C ILE A 617 -21.44 -14.02 41.15
N ALA A 618 -22.38 -13.07 41.03
CA ALA A 618 -22.28 -11.75 41.68
C ALA A 618 -22.11 -11.87 43.20
N LEU A 619 -22.91 -12.72 43.86
CA LEU A 619 -22.81 -12.99 45.30
C LEU A 619 -21.49 -13.67 45.70
N THR A 620 -20.91 -14.49 44.82
CA THR A 620 -19.61 -15.11 45.06
C THR A 620 -18.51 -14.07 44.93
N ILE A 621 -18.57 -13.21 43.92
CA ILE A 621 -17.63 -12.09 43.72
C ILE A 621 -17.60 -11.18 44.94
N GLN A 622 -18.77 -10.84 45.50
CA GLN A 622 -18.86 -10.08 46.75
C GLN A 622 -17.98 -10.64 47.88
N LYS A 623 -17.94 -11.97 48.02
CA LYS A 623 -17.07 -12.65 49.00
C LYS A 623 -15.58 -12.56 48.64
N ILE A 624 -15.26 -12.61 47.34
CA ILE A 624 -13.88 -12.55 46.82
C ILE A 624 -13.26 -11.18 47.04
N VAL A 625 -13.96 -10.13 46.61
CA VAL A 625 -13.46 -8.73 46.72
C VAL A 625 -13.72 -8.15 48.10
N GLY A 626 -14.53 -8.83 48.91
CA GLY A 626 -14.89 -8.39 50.26
C GLY A 626 -15.79 -7.15 50.25
N ILE A 627 -16.73 -7.06 49.30
CA ILE A 627 -17.74 -5.99 49.20
C ILE A 627 -19.11 -6.64 49.28
N GLN A 628 -19.85 -6.42 50.37
CA GLN A 628 -21.24 -6.82 50.50
C GLN A 628 -22.13 -5.65 50.07
N CYS A 629 -22.72 -5.71 48.88
CA CYS A 629 -23.54 -4.63 48.32
C CYS A 629 -24.86 -5.15 47.74
N PRO A 630 -25.83 -4.28 47.41
CA PRO A 630 -27.10 -4.72 46.83
C PRO A 630 -26.89 -5.38 45.47
N VAL A 631 -27.59 -6.47 45.21
CA VAL A 631 -27.65 -7.14 43.89
C VAL A 631 -28.94 -6.72 43.20
N ILE A 632 -28.81 -6.19 41.99
CA ILE A 632 -29.93 -5.73 41.17
C ILE A 632 -30.32 -6.82 40.18
N LEU A 633 -31.58 -7.25 40.27
CA LEU A 633 -32.21 -8.20 39.38
C LEU A 633 -33.33 -7.48 38.60
N ASP A 634 -32.96 -7.02 37.42
CA ASP A 634 -33.91 -6.65 36.38
C ASP A 634 -34.26 -7.92 35.60
N ASP A 635 -35.55 -8.19 35.35
CA ASP A 635 -36.08 -9.48 34.87
C ASP A 635 -36.30 -10.57 35.94
N GLY A 636 -36.77 -10.15 37.11
CA GLY A 636 -37.17 -11.06 38.19
C GLY A 636 -38.41 -11.92 37.86
N GLU A 637 -39.23 -11.55 36.87
CA GLU A 637 -40.34 -12.39 36.40
C GLU A 637 -39.88 -13.70 35.75
N SER A 638 -38.62 -13.79 35.33
CA SER A 638 -38.03 -14.99 34.74
C SER A 638 -37.58 -16.02 35.77
N LEU A 639 -37.71 -15.73 37.06
CA LEU A 639 -37.41 -16.62 38.17
C LEU A 639 -38.66 -16.94 39.00
N ASP A 640 -38.76 -18.19 39.44
CA ASP A 640 -39.68 -18.55 40.51
C ASP A 640 -39.24 -17.86 41.82
N PRO A 641 -40.17 -17.37 42.66
CA PRO A 641 -39.81 -16.69 43.92
C PRO A 641 -38.90 -17.50 44.86
N TRP A 642 -39.01 -18.83 44.85
CA TRP A 642 -38.18 -19.73 45.67
C TRP A 642 -36.76 -19.93 45.13
N ARG A 643 -36.46 -19.47 43.91
CA ARG A 643 -35.10 -19.47 43.33
C ARG A 643 -34.32 -18.19 43.61
N LEU A 644 -34.95 -17.18 44.21
CA LEU A 644 -34.21 -16.01 44.70
C LEU A 644 -33.26 -16.46 45.82
N PRO A 645 -31.97 -16.10 45.76
CA PRO A 645 -31.00 -16.54 46.74
C PRO A 645 -31.30 -15.94 48.12
N VAL A 646 -31.13 -16.74 49.16
CA VAL A 646 -31.13 -16.23 50.54
C VAL A 646 -29.71 -15.74 50.84
N CYS A 647 -29.53 -14.42 50.94
CA CYS A 647 -28.24 -13.80 51.20
C CYS A 647 -28.34 -12.63 52.20
N GLU A 648 -27.19 -12.26 52.77
CA GLU A 648 -27.06 -11.08 53.65
C GLU A 648 -27.04 -9.75 52.87
N SER A 649 -26.75 -9.82 51.57
CA SER A 649 -26.80 -8.69 50.65
C SER A 649 -28.25 -8.30 50.34
N GLN A 650 -28.50 -7.00 50.16
CA GLN A 650 -29.81 -6.52 49.70
C GLN A 650 -30.10 -7.06 48.29
N LEU A 651 -31.32 -7.53 48.05
CA LEU A 651 -31.81 -7.89 46.73
C LEU A 651 -32.82 -6.85 46.24
N ILE A 652 -32.61 -6.30 45.05
CA ILE A 652 -33.54 -5.36 44.42
C ILE A 652 -34.08 -6.04 43.18
N VAL A 653 -35.34 -6.46 43.25
CA VAL A 653 -35.96 -7.35 42.27
C VAL A 653 -37.07 -6.61 41.52
N MET A 654 -36.85 -6.34 40.25
CA MET A 654 -37.89 -5.86 39.35
C MET A 654 -38.67 -7.05 38.81
N SER A 655 -39.99 -7.07 38.94
CA SER A 655 -40.81 -8.18 38.42
C SER A 655 -42.13 -7.70 37.83
N ARG A 656 -42.64 -8.42 36.82
CA ARG A 656 -43.97 -8.16 36.26
C ARG A 656 -45.06 -8.43 37.30
N ALA A 657 -45.99 -7.49 37.43
CA ALA A 657 -47.27 -7.68 38.12
C ALA A 657 -48.40 -7.07 37.27
N ASP A 658 -49.63 -7.55 37.43
CA ASP A 658 -50.79 -7.06 36.64
C ASP A 658 -51.31 -5.67 37.07
N ASN A 659 -50.57 -5.00 37.96
CA ASN A 659 -50.93 -3.66 38.43
C ASN A 659 -50.59 -2.60 37.38
N LYS A 660 -51.51 -1.64 37.22
CA LYS A 660 -51.39 -0.51 36.30
C LYS A 660 -50.46 0.60 36.80
N GLU A 661 -50.02 0.50 38.05
CA GLU A 661 -49.11 1.43 38.71
C GLU A 661 -47.89 0.68 39.21
N LEU A 662 -46.77 1.40 39.31
CA LEU A 662 -45.54 0.88 39.88
C LEU A 662 -45.69 0.77 41.40
N MET A 663 -45.43 -0.40 41.97
CA MET A 663 -45.48 -0.64 43.41
C MET A 663 -44.11 -1.05 43.93
N VAL A 664 -43.78 -0.59 45.13
CA VAL A 664 -42.55 -0.93 45.84
C VAL A 664 -42.94 -1.65 47.13
N GLU A 665 -42.52 -2.91 47.26
CA GLU A 665 -42.69 -3.72 48.46
C GLU A 665 -41.32 -3.95 49.09
N VAL A 666 -41.18 -3.62 50.37
CA VAL A 666 -39.92 -3.75 51.11
C VAL A 666 -40.06 -4.82 52.20
N ALA A 667 -39.03 -5.64 52.37
CA ALA A 667 -38.93 -6.63 53.44
C ALA A 667 -37.55 -6.67 54.10
#